data_AF-A0A3M1WCZ1-F1
#
_entry.id   AF-A0A3M1WCZ1-F1
#
_cell.length_a   1.000
_cell.length_b   1.000
_cell.length_c   1.000
_cell.angle_alpha   90.00
_cell.angle_beta   90.00
_cell.angle_gamma   90.00
#
_symmetry.space_group_name_H-M   'P 1'
#
loop_
_entity.id
_entity.type
_entity.pdbx_description
1 polymer ?
#
loop_
_entity_poly.entity_id
_entity_poly.type
_entity_poly.pdbx_seq_one_letter_code
_entity_poly.pdbx_strand_id
1 'polypeptide(L)'
;MSRKKKSTARAGRSIKDFRHTEARRKNNPPVGIAATYEVREPETRSYDYDPHLDPQLQWAGKAEHTSFEVDVVSLHIHERISTSAILRAVRRPEPVQFDLFGETPLTADQQIEFYKHEVGWANRLILGDSLLVMNSLLVKEGMAGKVQMIYIDPPYGIKYASNFQPRIDRRDVKDKDEDLTHEPEQIKAYRDTWKLGVHSYLTYLRDRLLLARELLTESGSIFVQINDENLHLVRCLLDEMFGRENFVAIITVVKRSAQPSEALPSVADYLLWYARQKSQLKYRQLLASKSKRRVPPSYAWEELPDGSSQRRDSSVLPFNGSRPYTTSDLTSSHFYTSPPFHFQGVAYSPGSRYWSTSIEGLRRIAEAERIVVSGRTIRYKRYLDDFLAEPLDNNWTDALPTSFSDEKLYAVQTAAKVIERCILMTTDPGDLVFDPTCGSGTAAYCAEKWGRRWITCDTSRVALAIARQRLMTARFDYYELRDSDRGPAGGFIYETVPHITLKSIAQNEEIDEIAAKYQPRIDRALTDLNRALGKDWKEWEVPREIPHPVWPEEAHRAYRALLALKGKGMLNEEEREQATALLQEVYRLTGHRWERLEDVPDPVPPEDWPEAAKEDIGRFWELERQKRREIDESIQRNAPQEVLYDRPKVKQGVVRVSGPLTVEAIPVPAVEDPTQAPIPQFEEQEAQERISDRGGNYLTDMLNLLKQQGGVLFSGRRKMELRNLRLLNLGYLHAEGEAQQNGKTLRVAVSFGPQYGPITAAQANEAIQTAKLNAYDVLILAGFSIEAEAQAFVQKAAELVRGLSIHFAAIAPDVLVGDLLKTTRASQIFTVFGQPDVQVAQVDNSCYTVELRGVDLYDPLTGEVHSSRGDDVAAWFLDTDYDGKTFHICQAFFPGDKKAWEKLQRALKVQIDPEAFEKMRGTVSFPFQPGEHKRIAVKVVDFRGNEVMQVVKLQESGDTYG
;
A
#
# COMPACT_ATOMS: atom_id res chain seq x y z
N MET A 1 -78.69 -33.54 2.19
CA MET A 1 -77.55 -34.32 1.65
C MET A 1 -77.19 -33.67 0.30
N SER A 2 -75.98 -33.61 -0.26
CA SER A 2 -74.57 -33.85 0.09
C SER A 2 -73.84 -33.87 -1.27
N ARG A 3 -72.66 -33.29 -1.56
CA ARG A 3 -71.84 -32.17 -1.03
C ARG A 3 -71.05 -31.65 -2.27
N LYS A 4 -70.90 -30.33 -2.49
CA LYS A 4 -69.67 -29.52 -2.25
C LYS A 4 -68.35 -30.19 -2.72
N LYS A 5 -67.34 -29.52 -3.32
CA LYS A 5 -67.05 -28.14 -3.81
C LYS A 5 -65.59 -28.17 -4.36
N LYS A 6 -65.02 -27.25 -5.17
CA LYS A 6 -65.48 -26.09 -5.95
C LYS A 6 -64.37 -25.71 -6.97
N SER A 7 -64.72 -25.08 -8.09
CA SER A 7 -63.80 -24.27 -8.90
C SER A 7 -63.93 -22.77 -8.59
N THR A 8 -62.94 -21.96 -8.98
CA THR A 8 -63.00 -20.56 -9.50
C THR A 8 -61.56 -20.09 -9.79
N ALA A 9 -61.14 -19.73 -11.01
CA ALA A 9 -61.46 -18.52 -11.83
C ALA A 9 -60.68 -17.26 -11.39
N ARG A 10 -60.32 -16.26 -12.20
CA ARG A 10 -60.70 -15.74 -13.56
C ARG A 10 -59.42 -15.33 -14.33
N ALA A 11 -59.28 -15.26 -15.67
CA ALA A 11 -60.19 -15.15 -16.84
C ALA A 11 -60.65 -13.72 -17.23
N GLY A 12 -60.04 -13.17 -18.29
CA GLY A 12 -60.39 -11.93 -19.03
C GLY A 12 -59.59 -11.84 -20.34
N ARG A 13 -60.13 -11.25 -21.43
CA ARG A 13 -59.55 -11.20 -22.80
C ARG A 13 -59.01 -9.79 -23.13
N SER A 14 -58.09 -9.61 -24.10
CA SER A 14 -58.37 -9.29 -25.53
C SER A 14 -57.06 -8.91 -26.28
N ILE A 15 -56.80 -9.01 -27.60
CA ILE A 15 -57.27 -9.81 -28.77
C ILE A 15 -56.17 -9.69 -29.88
N LYS A 16 -55.76 -10.80 -30.54
CA LYS A 16 -54.95 -10.91 -31.80
C LYS A 16 -53.52 -10.29 -31.80
N ASP A 17 -52.56 -10.64 -32.66
CA ASP A 17 -52.54 -11.59 -33.80
C ASP A 17 -51.24 -12.47 -33.88
N PHE A 18 -50.76 -12.86 -35.07
CA PHE A 18 -49.97 -14.10 -35.31
C PHE A 18 -48.41 -14.04 -35.32
N ARG A 19 -47.80 -15.23 -35.03
CA ARG A 19 -46.39 -15.70 -35.25
C ARG A 19 -45.31 -15.08 -34.35
N HIS A 20 -44.21 -15.76 -34.00
CA HIS A 20 -43.68 -17.12 -34.32
C HIS A 20 -43.49 -17.98 -33.05
N THR A 21 -43.36 -19.31 -33.18
CA THR A 21 -42.52 -20.11 -32.25
C THR A 21 -42.09 -21.48 -32.83
N GLU A 22 -40.80 -21.73 -32.68
CA GLU A 22 -39.99 -22.97 -32.69
C GLU A 22 -40.66 -24.35 -32.54
N ALA A 23 -40.13 -25.38 -33.26
CA ALA A 23 -39.44 -26.53 -32.62
C ALA A 23 -38.80 -27.53 -33.63
N ARG A 24 -37.51 -27.82 -33.40
CA ARG A 24 -36.55 -28.75 -34.06
C ARG A 24 -37.04 -30.17 -34.43
N ARG A 25 -36.35 -30.80 -35.41
CA ARG A 25 -35.64 -32.11 -35.22
C ARG A 25 -34.47 -32.32 -36.21
N LYS A 26 -33.71 -33.42 -36.04
CA LYS A 26 -32.34 -33.67 -36.58
C LYS A 26 -32.31 -34.61 -37.81
N ASN A 27 -31.40 -34.33 -38.76
CA ASN A 27 -30.82 -35.19 -39.83
C ASN A 27 -31.82 -35.81 -40.85
N ASN A 28 -31.52 -36.02 -42.14
CA ASN A 28 -30.28 -35.86 -42.95
C ASN A 28 -30.66 -35.13 -44.29
N PRO A 29 -30.25 -35.42 -45.57
CA PRO A 29 -29.37 -36.45 -46.17
C PRO A 29 -28.28 -35.83 -47.14
N PRO A 30 -27.84 -36.36 -48.32
CA PRO A 30 -26.38 -36.40 -48.61
C PRO A 30 -25.90 -36.02 -50.06
N VAL A 31 -24.59 -36.26 -50.31
CA VAL A 31 -23.86 -36.42 -51.61
C VAL A 31 -23.46 -35.14 -52.39
N GLY A 32 -22.18 -35.02 -52.77
CA GLY A 32 -21.72 -34.10 -53.84
C GLY A 32 -20.27 -33.60 -53.75
N ILE A 33 -19.31 -34.37 -54.26
CA ILE A 33 -17.85 -34.10 -54.33
C ILE A 33 -17.46 -32.85 -55.16
N ALA A 34 -16.28 -32.26 -54.84
CA ALA A 34 -15.37 -31.41 -55.64
C ALA A 34 -15.47 -29.86 -55.61
N ALA A 35 -14.49 -29.27 -54.91
CA ALA A 35 -13.49 -28.29 -55.39
C ALA A 35 -13.86 -27.12 -56.34
N THR A 36 -13.60 -25.89 -55.87
CA THR A 36 -13.13 -24.74 -56.66
C THR A 36 -12.33 -23.78 -55.78
N TYR A 37 -11.10 -23.44 -56.17
CA TYR A 37 -10.44 -22.19 -55.78
C TYR A 37 -10.59 -21.21 -56.94
N GLU A 38 -11.25 -20.07 -56.73
CA GLU A 38 -11.10 -18.87 -57.55
C GLU A 38 -10.92 -17.66 -56.63
N VAL A 39 -9.91 -16.85 -56.91
CA VAL A 39 -9.59 -15.64 -56.13
C VAL A 39 -10.57 -14.53 -56.50
N ARG A 40 -11.08 -13.80 -55.51
CA ARG A 40 -11.84 -12.56 -55.72
C ARG A 40 -11.04 -11.34 -55.25
N GLU A 41 -11.23 -10.23 -55.96
CA GLU A 41 -10.61 -8.95 -55.65
C GLU A 41 -11.10 -8.38 -54.30
N PRO A 42 -10.27 -7.59 -53.60
CA PRO A 42 -10.62 -7.06 -52.28
C PRO A 42 -11.65 -5.92 -52.37
N GLU A 43 -12.88 -6.18 -51.91
CA GLU A 43 -13.88 -5.13 -51.69
C GLU A 43 -13.40 -4.16 -50.59
N THR A 44 -13.17 -2.90 -50.94
CA THR A 44 -12.90 -1.83 -49.97
C THR A 44 -14.20 -1.17 -49.50
N ARG A 45 -14.30 -0.94 -48.19
CA ARG A 45 -15.49 -0.35 -47.56
C ARG A 45 -15.11 0.96 -46.88
N SER A 46 -15.80 2.05 -47.24
CA SER A 46 -15.65 3.34 -46.56
C SER A 46 -16.32 3.32 -45.19
N TYR A 47 -15.75 4.04 -44.24
CA TYR A 47 -16.31 4.30 -42.92
C TYR A 47 -16.23 5.79 -42.64
N ASP A 48 -17.38 6.45 -42.46
CA ASP A 48 -17.45 7.82 -41.96
C ASP A 48 -17.36 7.85 -40.43
N TYR A 49 -16.79 8.92 -39.88
CA TYR A 49 -16.72 9.12 -38.43
C TYR A 49 -18.10 9.44 -37.84
N ASP A 50 -18.45 8.79 -36.73
CA ASP A 50 -19.58 9.20 -35.90
C ASP A 50 -19.17 10.42 -35.03
N PRO A 51 -19.77 11.61 -35.23
CA PRO A 51 -19.45 12.81 -34.45
C PRO A 51 -20.03 12.80 -33.03
N HIS A 52 -20.67 11.70 -32.60
CA HIS A 52 -21.24 11.53 -31.26
C HIS A 52 -20.35 10.74 -30.28
N LEU A 53 -19.19 10.26 -30.72
CA LEU A 53 -18.17 9.67 -29.84
C LEU A 53 -17.38 10.76 -29.10
N ASP A 54 -17.15 10.58 -27.80
CA ASP A 54 -16.33 11.50 -26.99
C ASP A 54 -14.87 11.51 -27.53
N PRO A 55 -14.19 12.67 -27.57
CA PRO A 55 -12.92 12.82 -28.28
C PRO A 55 -11.79 12.01 -27.63
N GLN A 56 -11.27 11.02 -28.36
CA GLN A 56 -10.19 10.15 -27.89
C GLN A 56 -8.80 10.67 -28.27
N LEU A 57 -7.82 10.42 -27.41
CA LEU A 57 -6.41 10.58 -27.76
C LEU A 57 -6.01 9.54 -28.83
N GLN A 58 -5.23 9.96 -29.82
CA GLN A 58 -4.73 9.12 -30.91
C GLN A 58 -3.22 9.29 -31.05
N TRP A 59 -2.51 8.16 -31.20
CA TRP A 59 -1.05 8.12 -31.26
C TRP A 59 -0.58 6.91 -32.10
N ALA A 60 0.59 6.99 -32.74
CA ALA A 60 1.24 5.85 -33.39
C ALA A 60 1.35 4.65 -32.42
N GLY A 61 1.03 3.45 -32.87
CA GLY A 61 0.69 2.30 -32.03
C GLY A 61 -0.82 2.12 -31.85
N LYS A 62 -1.56 3.10 -31.29
CA LYS A 62 -3.02 2.97 -31.11
C LYS A 62 -3.78 2.97 -32.44
N ALA A 63 -3.36 3.78 -33.40
CA ALA A 63 -3.99 3.83 -34.73
C ALA A 63 -3.73 2.56 -35.57
N GLU A 64 -2.70 1.79 -35.24
CA GLU A 64 -2.24 0.61 -35.97
C GLU A 64 -2.67 -0.71 -35.29
N HIS A 65 -2.88 -0.69 -33.96
CA HIS A 65 -3.27 -1.84 -33.15
C HIS A 65 -4.59 -1.63 -32.40
N THR A 66 -5.67 -2.14 -33.00
CA THR A 66 -7.01 -2.21 -32.39
C THR A 66 -7.14 -3.32 -31.33
N SER A 67 -6.26 -4.32 -31.37
CA SER A 67 -6.19 -5.44 -30.42
C SER A 67 -4.73 -5.86 -30.17
N PHE A 68 -4.48 -6.53 -29.05
CA PHE A 68 -3.19 -7.12 -28.68
C PHE A 68 -3.39 -8.50 -28.06
N GLU A 69 -2.37 -9.34 -28.10
CA GLU A 69 -2.34 -10.68 -27.51
C GLU A 69 -1.38 -10.71 -26.32
N VAL A 70 -1.67 -11.54 -25.31
CA VAL A 70 -0.85 -11.69 -24.09
C VAL A 70 -0.76 -13.15 -23.70
N ASP A 71 0.46 -13.66 -23.53
CA ASP A 71 0.70 -15.06 -23.17
C ASP A 71 0.09 -15.42 -21.81
N VAL A 72 -0.59 -16.56 -21.74
CA VAL A 72 -1.25 -17.04 -20.53
C VAL A 72 -0.30 -17.97 -19.74
N VAL A 73 0.70 -17.34 -19.12
CA VAL A 73 1.63 -18.02 -18.22
C VAL A 73 0.93 -18.53 -16.95
N SER A 74 1.55 -19.49 -16.26
CA SER A 74 1.21 -19.86 -14.88
C SER A 74 2.11 -19.09 -13.91
N LEU A 75 1.78 -19.01 -12.61
CA LEU A 75 2.70 -18.52 -11.57
C LEU A 75 3.15 -19.68 -10.68
N HIS A 76 4.45 -19.72 -10.34
CA HIS A 76 5.05 -20.80 -9.55
C HIS A 76 5.58 -20.25 -8.22
N ILE A 77 5.26 -20.95 -7.12
CA ILE A 77 5.77 -20.62 -5.78
C ILE A 77 7.17 -21.21 -5.64
N HIS A 78 8.18 -20.33 -5.57
CA HIS A 78 9.57 -20.72 -5.32
C HIS A 78 9.90 -20.70 -3.82
N GLU A 79 9.32 -19.75 -3.07
CA GLU A 79 9.55 -19.62 -1.62
C GLU A 79 8.27 -19.51 -0.81
N ARG A 80 8.31 -19.99 0.43
CA ARG A 80 7.32 -19.74 1.48
C ARG A 80 8.01 -19.13 2.70
N ILE A 81 7.51 -17.99 3.14
CA ILE A 81 8.09 -17.17 4.21
C ILE A 81 7.09 -17.04 5.35
N SER A 82 7.55 -17.31 6.57
CA SER A 82 6.77 -17.10 7.79
C SER A 82 7.62 -16.42 8.86
N THR A 83 7.45 -15.11 9.02
CA THR A 83 8.19 -14.31 10.01
C THR A 83 8.01 -14.83 11.44
N SER A 84 6.82 -15.39 11.75
CA SER A 84 6.57 -16.03 13.04
C SER A 84 7.33 -17.35 13.26
N ALA A 85 7.68 -18.09 12.19
CA ALA A 85 8.52 -19.28 12.28
C ALA A 85 10.00 -18.90 12.46
N ILE A 86 10.48 -17.92 11.68
CA ILE A 86 11.85 -17.38 11.78
C ILE A 86 12.11 -16.85 13.21
N LEU A 87 11.16 -16.10 13.78
CA LEU A 87 11.27 -15.61 15.16
C LEU A 87 11.12 -16.71 16.23
N ARG A 88 10.55 -17.88 15.90
CA ARG A 88 10.50 -19.03 16.83
C ARG A 88 11.87 -19.66 17.03
N ALA A 89 12.70 -19.70 15.98
CA ALA A 89 14.06 -20.27 16.02
C ALA A 89 15.04 -19.53 16.95
N VAL A 90 14.68 -18.31 17.39
CA VAL A 90 15.53 -17.45 18.25
C VAL A 90 14.94 -17.18 19.64
N ARG A 91 13.85 -17.86 20.02
CA ARG A 91 13.23 -17.71 21.36
C ARG A 91 14.14 -18.26 22.47
N ARG A 92 14.06 -17.64 23.66
CA ARG A 92 14.68 -18.18 24.87
C ARG A 92 13.95 -19.47 25.34
N PRO A 93 14.66 -20.47 25.90
CA PRO A 93 14.07 -21.76 26.26
C PRO A 93 13.24 -21.77 27.55
N GLU A 94 13.33 -20.74 28.40
CA GLU A 94 12.57 -20.64 29.66
C GLU A 94 11.86 -19.28 29.82
N PRO A 95 10.67 -19.23 30.46
CA PRO A 95 9.96 -17.99 30.76
C PRO A 95 10.58 -17.23 31.94
N VAL A 96 10.54 -15.89 31.88
CA VAL A 96 11.09 -15.01 32.93
C VAL A 96 10.17 -14.97 34.16
N GLN A 97 10.78 -14.90 35.34
CA GLN A 97 10.10 -14.77 36.63
C GLN A 97 9.17 -13.54 36.70
N PHE A 98 7.95 -13.72 37.23
CA PHE A 98 6.91 -12.70 37.29
C PHE A 98 7.24 -11.56 38.28
N ASP A 99 6.85 -10.34 37.92
CA ASP A 99 6.76 -9.20 38.85
C ASP A 99 5.42 -9.25 39.62
N LEU A 100 5.45 -8.91 40.90
CA LEU A 100 4.37 -9.22 41.85
C LEU A 100 3.16 -8.28 41.78
N PHE A 101 3.26 -7.18 41.02
CA PHE A 101 2.24 -6.13 40.94
C PHE A 101 1.91 -5.69 39.50
N GLY A 102 2.33 -6.45 38.48
CA GLY A 102 1.98 -6.20 37.08
C GLY A 102 0.67 -6.85 36.64
N GLU A 103 0.08 -6.35 35.55
CA GLU A 103 -0.95 -7.09 34.81
C GLU A 103 -0.39 -8.44 34.35
N THR A 104 -1.20 -9.51 34.40
CA THR A 104 -0.75 -10.85 34.02
C THR A 104 -0.33 -10.87 32.54
N PRO A 105 0.95 -11.14 32.21
CA PRO A 105 1.38 -11.15 30.82
C PRO A 105 0.65 -12.23 30.02
N LEU A 106 0.27 -11.88 28.78
CA LEU A 106 -0.17 -12.86 27.77
C LEU A 106 0.87 -13.98 27.64
N THR A 107 0.45 -15.21 27.31
CA THR A 107 1.41 -16.32 27.16
C THR A 107 2.41 -16.04 26.02
N ALA A 108 3.60 -16.66 26.04
CA ALA A 108 4.67 -16.35 25.07
C ALA A 108 4.25 -16.52 23.58
N ASP A 109 3.24 -17.35 23.30
CA ASP A 109 2.66 -17.53 21.96
C ASP A 109 1.57 -16.51 21.61
N GLN A 110 1.02 -15.80 22.59
CA GLN A 110 0.08 -14.67 22.42
C GLN A 110 0.79 -13.31 22.38
N GLN A 111 2.11 -13.25 22.62
CA GLN A 111 2.89 -12.00 22.58
C GLN A 111 3.47 -11.68 21.18
N ILE A 112 3.61 -12.67 20.30
CA ILE A 112 3.99 -12.50 18.89
C ILE A 112 2.85 -13.04 18.00
N GLU A 113 2.02 -12.15 17.47
CA GLU A 113 0.88 -12.51 16.62
C GLU A 113 1.05 -11.98 15.17
N PHE A 114 0.23 -12.50 14.26
CA PHE A 114 -0.02 -11.96 12.92
C PHE A 114 -1.51 -12.16 12.58
N TYR A 115 -2.03 -11.41 11.62
CA TYR A 115 -3.44 -11.54 11.24
C TYR A 115 -3.70 -12.81 10.42
N LYS A 116 -4.69 -13.58 10.84
CA LYS A 116 -5.26 -14.70 10.06
C LYS A 116 -6.44 -14.17 9.25
N HIS A 117 -6.55 -14.58 8.00
CA HIS A 117 -7.69 -14.27 7.13
C HIS A 117 -8.62 -15.49 7.02
N GLU A 118 -9.89 -15.27 6.68
CA GLU A 118 -10.93 -16.31 6.61
C GLU A 118 -10.59 -17.44 5.64
N VAL A 119 -10.02 -17.07 4.48
CA VAL A 119 -9.38 -17.99 3.54
C VAL A 119 -7.92 -18.13 3.96
N GLY A 120 -7.37 -19.34 3.90
CA GLY A 120 -5.97 -19.67 4.22
C GLY A 120 -4.97 -19.02 3.24
N TRP A 121 -4.87 -17.70 3.31
CA TRP A 121 -4.21 -16.83 2.36
C TRP A 121 -2.77 -16.54 2.77
N ALA A 122 -1.87 -16.58 1.79
CA ALA A 122 -0.54 -15.99 1.88
C ALA A 122 -0.49 -14.76 0.97
N ASN A 123 0.15 -13.67 1.45
CA ASN A 123 0.40 -12.50 0.61
C ASN A 123 1.52 -12.78 -0.41
N ARG A 124 1.56 -12.09 -1.55
CA ARG A 124 2.34 -12.57 -2.72
C ARG A 124 3.31 -11.53 -3.26
N LEU A 125 4.60 -11.86 -3.29
CA LEU A 125 5.67 -11.16 -4.00
C LEU A 125 5.92 -11.88 -5.33
N ILE A 126 5.70 -11.25 -6.48
CA ILE A 126 5.80 -11.91 -7.79
C ILE A 126 6.87 -11.25 -8.66
N LEU A 127 7.86 -12.03 -9.10
CA LEU A 127 8.87 -11.63 -10.09
C LEU A 127 8.35 -11.88 -11.52
N GLY A 128 8.22 -10.82 -12.30
CA GLY A 128 7.78 -10.89 -13.71
C GLY A 128 7.18 -9.58 -14.21
N ASP A 129 6.93 -9.50 -15.52
CA ASP A 129 6.23 -8.34 -16.08
C ASP A 129 4.76 -8.28 -15.64
N SER A 130 4.31 -7.08 -15.26
CA SER A 130 2.99 -6.88 -14.67
C SER A 130 1.82 -7.13 -15.63
N LEU A 131 2.00 -7.05 -16.96
CA LEU A 131 0.95 -7.43 -17.90
C LEU A 131 0.74 -8.96 -17.90
N LEU A 132 1.83 -9.73 -17.94
CA LEU A 132 1.80 -11.20 -17.86
C LEU A 132 1.26 -11.68 -16.50
N VAL A 133 1.70 -11.05 -15.40
CA VAL A 133 1.20 -11.36 -14.04
C VAL A 133 -0.31 -11.09 -13.95
N MET A 134 -0.80 -9.93 -14.41
CA MET A 134 -2.24 -9.64 -14.41
C MET A 134 -3.02 -10.61 -15.30
N ASN A 135 -2.48 -11.02 -16.45
CA ASN A 135 -3.12 -11.98 -17.34
C ASN A 135 -3.25 -13.37 -16.68
N SER A 136 -2.20 -13.85 -16.00
CA SER A 136 -2.27 -15.08 -15.19
C SER A 136 -3.31 -14.98 -14.07
N LEU A 137 -3.29 -13.88 -13.30
CA LEU A 137 -4.27 -13.64 -12.23
C LEU A 137 -5.71 -13.67 -12.78
N LEU A 138 -5.98 -13.05 -13.92
CA LEU A 138 -7.30 -13.05 -14.56
C LEU A 138 -7.69 -14.46 -15.07
N VAL A 139 -6.84 -15.10 -15.88
CA VAL A 139 -7.22 -16.28 -16.69
C VAL A 139 -6.97 -17.62 -15.98
N LYS A 140 -5.85 -17.77 -15.25
CA LYS A 140 -5.51 -19.03 -14.54
C LYS A 140 -6.12 -19.09 -13.14
N GLU A 141 -6.17 -17.96 -12.44
CA GLU A 141 -6.61 -17.89 -11.04
C GLU A 141 -8.03 -17.31 -10.87
N GLY A 142 -8.63 -16.80 -11.94
CA GLY A 142 -9.98 -16.23 -11.93
C GLY A 142 -10.11 -15.03 -11.00
N MET A 143 -9.09 -14.16 -10.91
CA MET A 143 -9.05 -13.00 -10.00
C MET A 143 -9.81 -11.78 -10.53
N ALA A 144 -10.48 -11.90 -11.68
CA ALA A 144 -11.40 -10.89 -12.20
C ALA A 144 -12.45 -10.50 -11.13
N GLY A 145 -12.65 -9.20 -10.93
CA GLY A 145 -13.59 -8.68 -9.95
C GLY A 145 -13.23 -8.89 -8.47
N LYS A 146 -11.99 -9.28 -8.10
CA LYS A 146 -11.61 -9.61 -6.71
C LYS A 146 -10.68 -8.62 -6.00
N VAL A 147 -10.06 -7.69 -6.72
CA VAL A 147 -9.16 -6.67 -6.13
C VAL A 147 -9.97 -5.45 -5.71
N GLN A 148 -9.81 -4.96 -4.48
CA GLN A 148 -10.53 -3.76 -4.02
C GLN A 148 -9.80 -2.46 -4.38
N MET A 149 -8.48 -2.46 -4.31
CA MET A 149 -7.66 -1.29 -4.61
C MET A 149 -6.45 -1.68 -5.46
N ILE A 150 -6.21 -0.93 -6.52
CA ILE A 150 -4.96 -0.95 -7.29
C ILE A 150 -4.22 0.37 -7.06
N TYR A 151 -2.92 0.29 -6.78
CA TYR A 151 -2.02 1.44 -6.72
C TYR A 151 -0.91 1.25 -7.75
N ILE A 152 -0.76 2.19 -8.69
CA ILE A 152 0.28 2.15 -9.71
C ILE A 152 1.16 3.40 -9.55
N ASP A 153 2.47 3.17 -9.42
CA ASP A 153 3.52 4.19 -9.41
C ASP A 153 4.37 4.04 -10.68
N PRO A 154 3.80 4.31 -11.88
CA PRO A 154 4.49 4.05 -13.13
C PRO A 154 5.67 5.02 -13.29
N PRO A 155 6.77 4.62 -13.96
CA PRO A 155 7.83 5.54 -14.30
C PRO A 155 7.28 6.70 -15.15
N TYR A 156 7.62 7.95 -14.82
CA TYR A 156 6.96 9.16 -15.37
C TYR A 156 7.33 9.53 -16.83
N GLY A 157 8.01 8.65 -17.56
CA GLY A 157 8.15 8.75 -19.02
C GLY A 157 9.25 9.67 -19.59
N ILE A 158 10.15 10.21 -18.76
CA ILE A 158 11.37 10.91 -19.21
C ILE A 158 12.61 10.03 -19.00
N LYS A 159 13.61 10.17 -19.89
CA LYS A 159 15.02 9.73 -19.79
C LYS A 159 15.37 8.93 -18.51
N TYR A 160 15.26 7.60 -18.59
CA TYR A 160 15.32 6.68 -17.45
C TYR A 160 16.66 6.57 -16.68
N ALA A 161 17.72 7.26 -17.12
CA ALA A 161 19.08 7.03 -16.65
C ALA A 161 19.26 7.19 -15.11
N SER A 162 18.49 8.08 -14.48
CA SER A 162 18.71 8.51 -13.09
C SER A 162 17.87 7.81 -12.01
N ASN A 163 17.04 6.81 -12.34
CA ASN A 163 15.98 6.33 -11.42
C ASN A 163 16.10 4.85 -10.98
N PHE A 164 16.92 4.04 -11.64
CA PHE A 164 17.06 2.61 -11.29
C PHE A 164 18.15 2.40 -10.23
N GLN A 165 17.88 1.60 -9.20
CA GLN A 165 18.84 1.28 -8.15
C GLN A 165 19.60 -0.03 -8.49
N PRO A 166 20.89 0.02 -8.88
CA PRO A 166 21.61 -1.16 -9.37
C PRO A 166 22.00 -2.17 -8.28
N ARG A 167 21.95 -1.76 -6.99
CA ARG A 167 22.31 -2.61 -5.86
C ARG A 167 21.49 -2.32 -4.60
N ILE A 168 21.27 -3.36 -3.79
CA ILE A 168 20.54 -3.31 -2.51
C ILE A 168 21.21 -2.34 -1.50
N ASP A 169 22.54 -2.28 -1.47
CA ASP A 169 23.33 -1.45 -0.53
C ASP A 169 23.45 0.03 -0.91
N ARG A 170 23.20 0.40 -2.18
CA ARG A 170 23.48 1.76 -2.71
C ARG A 170 22.25 2.40 -3.32
N ARG A 171 21.80 3.51 -2.71
CA ARG A 171 20.63 4.29 -3.15
C ARG A 171 20.96 5.41 -4.15
N ASP A 172 22.25 5.71 -4.33
CA ASP A 172 22.77 6.69 -5.30
C ASP A 172 22.69 6.11 -6.72
N VAL A 173 21.90 6.74 -7.59
CA VAL A 173 21.86 6.43 -9.04
C VAL A 173 22.67 7.49 -9.78
N LYS A 174 23.54 7.08 -10.70
CA LYS A 174 24.42 7.97 -11.49
C LYS A 174 24.54 7.46 -12.92
N ASP A 175 24.61 8.38 -13.87
CA ASP A 175 24.73 8.09 -15.30
C ASP A 175 26.14 7.57 -15.64
N LYS A 176 26.38 6.28 -15.37
CA LYS A 176 27.58 5.52 -15.74
C LYS A 176 27.18 4.24 -16.47
N ASP A 177 27.96 3.86 -17.47
CA ASP A 177 27.80 2.56 -18.13
C ASP A 177 28.00 1.37 -17.16
N GLU A 178 28.76 1.58 -16.08
CA GLU A 178 29.01 0.63 -14.98
C GLU A 178 27.77 0.33 -14.10
N ASP A 179 26.80 1.25 -14.08
CA ASP A 179 25.60 1.18 -13.22
C ASP A 179 24.33 0.77 -14.01
N LEU A 180 24.43 0.49 -15.32
CA LEU A 180 23.32 0.03 -16.16
C LEU A 180 23.05 -1.47 -15.96
N THR A 181 21.79 -1.86 -15.77
CA THR A 181 21.40 -3.28 -15.75
C THR A 181 21.37 -3.91 -17.14
N HIS A 182 21.70 -5.20 -17.18
CA HIS A 182 21.75 -6.01 -18.39
C HIS A 182 20.65 -7.09 -18.47
N GLU A 183 19.68 -7.09 -17.55
CA GLU A 183 18.58 -8.08 -17.51
C GLU A 183 17.60 -7.92 -18.70
N PRO A 184 17.25 -8.98 -19.46
CA PRO A 184 16.36 -8.90 -20.61
C PRO A 184 14.96 -8.34 -20.32
N GLU A 185 14.35 -8.66 -19.18
CA GLU A 185 13.02 -8.14 -18.80
C GLU A 185 13.08 -6.64 -18.52
N GLN A 186 14.11 -6.17 -17.81
CA GLN A 186 14.34 -4.73 -17.59
C GLN A 186 14.69 -4.02 -18.92
N ILE A 187 15.46 -4.67 -19.80
CA ILE A 187 15.79 -4.15 -21.14
C ILE A 187 14.56 -4.08 -22.04
N LYS A 188 13.64 -5.05 -22.01
CA LYS A 188 12.36 -4.97 -22.72
C LYS A 188 11.41 -3.95 -22.09
N ALA A 189 11.40 -3.84 -20.76
CA ALA A 189 10.58 -2.85 -20.05
C ALA A 189 11.07 -1.41 -20.21
N TYR A 190 12.38 -1.18 -20.48
CA TYR A 190 12.97 0.17 -20.46
C TYR A 190 13.86 0.58 -21.66
N ARG A 191 14.51 -0.33 -22.40
CA ARG A 191 15.36 0.03 -23.58
C ARG A 191 14.61 0.02 -24.92
N ASP A 192 13.68 -0.91 -25.17
CA ASP A 192 12.85 -0.89 -26.39
C ASP A 192 11.72 0.17 -26.32
N THR A 193 11.35 0.55 -25.10
CA THR A 193 10.12 1.26 -24.71
C THR A 193 10.03 2.73 -25.17
N TRP A 194 11.03 3.28 -25.86
CA TRP A 194 11.09 4.71 -26.18
C TRP A 194 11.55 5.04 -27.60
N LYS A 195 11.52 4.07 -28.53
CA LYS A 195 11.82 4.29 -29.97
C LYS A 195 10.94 5.39 -30.60
N LEU A 196 9.72 5.57 -30.08
CA LEU A 196 8.75 6.61 -30.47
C LEU A 196 8.40 7.57 -29.32
N GLY A 197 9.20 7.64 -28.25
CA GLY A 197 8.91 8.50 -27.10
C GLY A 197 7.58 8.14 -26.40
N VAL A 198 6.81 9.18 -26.04
CA VAL A 198 5.53 9.09 -25.29
C VAL A 198 4.48 8.16 -25.93
N HIS A 199 4.56 7.89 -27.23
CA HIS A 199 3.70 6.94 -27.93
C HIS A 199 3.75 5.54 -27.31
N SER A 200 4.97 5.07 -27.03
CA SER A 200 5.21 3.76 -26.44
C SER A 200 4.79 3.69 -24.97
N TYR A 201 4.84 4.82 -24.24
CA TYR A 201 4.35 4.94 -22.87
C TYR A 201 2.84 4.70 -22.76
N LEU A 202 2.08 5.38 -23.62
CA LEU A 202 0.63 5.35 -23.59
C LEU A 202 0.11 3.96 -23.97
N THR A 203 0.78 3.25 -24.88
CA THR A 203 0.51 1.82 -25.14
C THR A 203 0.86 0.95 -23.92
N TYR A 204 2.07 1.08 -23.36
CA TYR A 204 2.50 0.34 -22.16
C TYR A 204 1.50 0.45 -20.99
N LEU A 205 0.96 1.66 -20.77
CA LEU A 205 -0.07 1.92 -19.76
C LEU A 205 -1.46 1.43 -20.19
N ARG A 206 -1.88 1.62 -21.45
CA ARG A 206 -3.21 1.24 -21.95
C ARG A 206 -3.50 -0.23 -21.67
N ASP A 207 -2.57 -1.08 -22.06
CA ASP A 207 -2.74 -2.54 -22.00
C ASP A 207 -2.80 -3.01 -20.54
N ARG A 208 -1.98 -2.43 -19.67
CA ARG A 208 -1.98 -2.68 -18.22
C ARG A 208 -3.23 -2.13 -17.52
N LEU A 209 -3.69 -0.95 -17.89
CA LEU A 209 -4.89 -0.33 -17.34
C LEU A 209 -6.15 -1.12 -17.71
N LEU A 210 -6.21 -1.71 -18.91
CA LEU A 210 -7.30 -2.61 -19.30
C LEU A 210 -7.40 -3.84 -18.39
N LEU A 211 -6.28 -4.53 -18.15
CA LEU A 211 -6.27 -5.72 -17.27
C LEU A 211 -6.49 -5.34 -15.80
N ALA A 212 -5.92 -4.22 -15.33
CA ALA A 212 -6.19 -3.66 -14.00
C ALA A 212 -7.68 -3.33 -13.81
N ARG A 213 -8.34 -2.80 -14.85
CA ARG A 213 -9.78 -2.49 -14.84
C ARG A 213 -10.61 -3.75 -14.61
N GLU A 214 -10.26 -4.91 -15.16
CA GLU A 214 -11.00 -6.18 -14.97
C GLU A 214 -10.66 -6.92 -13.67
N LEU A 215 -9.49 -6.68 -13.06
CA LEU A 215 -9.17 -7.22 -11.73
C LEU A 215 -10.00 -6.60 -10.59
N LEU A 216 -10.50 -5.37 -10.78
CA LEU A 216 -11.20 -4.61 -9.73
C LEU A 216 -12.64 -5.08 -9.46
N THR A 217 -13.01 -5.13 -8.18
CA THR A 217 -14.40 -5.21 -7.71
C THR A 217 -15.22 -4.04 -8.27
N GLU A 218 -16.55 -4.17 -8.39
CA GLU A 218 -17.41 -3.07 -8.88
C GLU A 218 -17.28 -1.79 -8.04
N SER A 219 -17.10 -1.96 -6.72
CA SER A 219 -16.84 -0.89 -5.74
C SER A 219 -15.36 -0.47 -5.65
N GLY A 220 -14.50 -1.04 -6.48
CA GLY A 220 -13.05 -0.92 -6.45
C GLY A 220 -12.51 0.42 -6.94
N SER A 221 -11.28 0.73 -6.54
CA SER A 221 -10.58 1.97 -6.92
C SER A 221 -9.19 1.71 -7.50
N ILE A 222 -8.80 2.53 -8.47
CA ILE A 222 -7.42 2.63 -8.96
C ILE A 222 -6.86 4.02 -8.65
N PHE A 223 -5.61 4.05 -8.21
CA PHE A 223 -4.79 5.24 -8.06
C PHE A 223 -3.58 5.12 -8.97
N VAL A 224 -3.32 6.13 -9.81
CA VAL A 224 -2.12 6.22 -10.64
C VAL A 224 -1.35 7.49 -10.27
N GLN A 225 -0.10 7.34 -9.84
CA GLN A 225 0.77 8.47 -9.50
C GLN A 225 1.51 8.99 -10.75
N ILE A 226 1.62 10.32 -10.90
CA ILE A 226 2.23 10.94 -12.10
C ILE A 226 2.74 12.37 -11.81
N ASN A 227 3.73 12.82 -12.58
CA ASN A 227 4.16 14.23 -12.61
C ASN A 227 3.19 15.12 -13.41
N ASP A 228 3.37 16.45 -13.34
CA ASP A 228 2.59 17.44 -14.08
C ASP A 228 2.64 17.29 -15.61
N GLU A 229 3.79 16.85 -16.15
CA GLU A 229 4.04 16.66 -17.58
C GLU A 229 3.07 15.66 -18.23
N ASN A 230 3.08 14.40 -17.78
CA ASN A 230 2.27 13.33 -18.38
C ASN A 230 0.86 13.20 -17.78
N LEU A 231 0.55 13.96 -16.72
CA LEU A 231 -0.76 14.01 -16.03
C LEU A 231 -1.95 14.04 -17.00
N HIS A 232 -1.90 14.94 -17.99
CA HIS A 232 -3.01 15.18 -18.91
C HIS A 232 -3.21 14.05 -19.93
N LEU A 233 -2.15 13.34 -20.32
CA LEU A 233 -2.23 12.21 -21.26
C LEU A 233 -2.70 10.93 -20.54
N VAL A 234 -2.13 10.64 -19.37
CA VAL A 234 -2.55 9.51 -18.51
C VAL A 234 -4.00 9.72 -18.02
N ARG A 235 -4.41 10.98 -17.80
CA ARG A 235 -5.80 11.34 -17.51
C ARG A 235 -6.75 10.90 -18.62
N CYS A 236 -6.50 11.29 -19.87
CA CYS A 236 -7.34 10.91 -21.02
C CYS A 236 -7.34 9.39 -21.26
N LEU A 237 -6.21 8.73 -21.03
CA LEU A 237 -6.11 7.27 -21.12
C LEU A 237 -6.99 6.56 -20.07
N LEU A 238 -7.05 7.07 -18.84
CA LEU A 238 -7.96 6.56 -17.82
C LEU A 238 -9.43 6.88 -18.13
N ASP A 239 -9.74 8.05 -18.72
CA ASP A 239 -11.11 8.35 -19.19
C ASP A 239 -11.58 7.33 -20.24
N GLU A 240 -10.69 6.93 -21.16
CA GLU A 240 -10.95 5.89 -22.18
C GLU A 240 -11.08 4.49 -21.57
N MET A 241 -10.17 4.11 -20.65
CA MET A 241 -10.13 2.76 -20.09
C MET A 241 -11.16 2.52 -18.97
N PHE A 242 -11.57 3.53 -18.20
CA PHE A 242 -12.49 3.38 -17.07
C PHE A 242 -13.85 4.06 -17.27
N GLY A 243 -14.01 4.91 -18.28
CA GLY A 243 -15.19 5.77 -18.42
C GLY A 243 -15.04 7.07 -17.64
N ARG A 244 -15.25 8.19 -18.32
CA ARG A 244 -15.09 9.55 -17.79
C ARG A 244 -15.99 9.86 -16.60
N GLU A 245 -17.15 9.20 -16.52
CA GLU A 245 -18.07 9.26 -15.40
C GLU A 245 -17.52 8.61 -14.14
N ASN A 246 -16.60 7.64 -14.26
CA ASN A 246 -16.02 6.90 -13.14
C ASN A 246 -14.79 7.57 -12.50
N PHE A 247 -14.33 8.69 -13.06
CA PHE A 247 -13.34 9.57 -12.43
C PHE A 247 -13.83 10.08 -11.07
N VAL A 248 -12.97 10.04 -10.05
CA VAL A 248 -13.30 10.52 -8.69
C VAL A 248 -12.63 11.86 -8.39
N ALA A 249 -11.30 11.92 -8.35
CA ALA A 249 -10.54 13.14 -8.04
C ALA A 249 -9.11 13.12 -8.61
N ILE A 250 -8.53 14.31 -8.83
CA ILE A 250 -7.08 14.49 -8.90
C ILE A 250 -6.64 14.96 -7.52
N ILE A 251 -5.67 14.26 -6.91
CA ILE A 251 -5.14 14.58 -5.58
C ILE A 251 -3.72 15.11 -5.74
N THR A 252 -3.46 16.31 -5.24
CA THR A 252 -2.12 16.93 -5.24
C THR A 252 -1.31 16.42 -4.05
N VAL A 253 -0.07 15.97 -4.29
CA VAL A 253 0.86 15.46 -3.27
C VAL A 253 2.12 16.32 -3.27
N VAL A 254 2.35 17.09 -2.21
CA VAL A 254 3.44 18.08 -2.19
C VAL A 254 4.81 17.43 -1.96
N LYS A 255 5.80 17.82 -2.78
CA LYS A 255 7.20 17.36 -2.76
C LYS A 255 8.01 18.10 -1.68
N ARG A 256 9.02 17.43 -1.12
CA ARG A 256 9.88 18.00 -0.04
C ARG A 256 10.77 19.15 -0.50
N SER A 257 11.14 19.14 -1.77
CA SER A 257 11.97 20.14 -2.42
C SER A 257 11.39 20.41 -3.81
N ALA A 258 11.34 21.67 -4.21
CA ALA A 258 11.01 22.02 -5.58
C ALA A 258 12.16 21.61 -6.52
N GLN A 259 11.86 21.14 -7.73
CA GLN A 259 12.91 20.86 -8.71
C GLN A 259 13.55 22.17 -9.19
N PRO A 260 14.90 22.25 -9.32
CA PRO A 260 15.56 23.41 -9.92
C PRO A 260 14.99 23.69 -11.31
N SER A 261 14.56 24.93 -11.54
CA SER A 261 13.90 25.40 -12.74
C SER A 261 14.42 26.79 -13.09
N GLU A 262 14.58 27.08 -14.37
CA GLU A 262 14.92 28.43 -14.86
C GLU A 262 13.72 29.40 -14.75
N ALA A 263 12.52 28.87 -14.56
CA ALA A 263 11.26 29.60 -14.43
C ALA A 263 10.57 29.24 -13.10
N LEU A 264 9.32 28.77 -13.14
CA LEU A 264 8.60 28.32 -11.95
C LEU A 264 9.03 26.87 -11.58
N PRO A 265 9.44 26.59 -10.34
CA PRO A 265 9.70 25.23 -9.87
C PRO A 265 8.42 24.39 -9.68
N SER A 266 8.40 23.15 -10.16
CA SER A 266 7.33 22.18 -9.82
C SER A 266 7.51 21.68 -8.37
N VAL A 267 6.40 21.65 -7.61
CA VAL A 267 6.37 21.38 -6.16
C VAL A 267 5.46 20.21 -5.77
N ALA A 268 4.86 19.50 -6.71
CA ALA A 268 3.93 18.40 -6.44
C ALA A 268 4.04 17.26 -7.46
N ASP A 269 3.63 16.06 -7.04
CA ASP A 269 3.11 15.01 -7.93
C ASP A 269 1.58 14.92 -7.75
N TYR A 270 0.93 14.11 -8.58
CA TYR A 270 -0.52 13.96 -8.61
C TYR A 270 -0.92 12.50 -8.56
N LEU A 271 -2.01 12.18 -7.85
CA LEU A 271 -2.71 10.91 -7.99
C LEU A 271 -3.98 11.12 -8.82
N LEU A 272 -4.13 10.33 -9.88
CA LEU A 272 -5.37 10.18 -10.62
C LEU A 272 -6.19 9.04 -9.96
N TRP A 273 -7.33 9.38 -9.34
CA TRP A 273 -8.23 8.41 -8.71
C TRP A 273 -9.48 8.16 -9.54
N TYR A 274 -9.69 6.89 -9.92
CA TYR A 274 -10.88 6.39 -10.61
C TYR A 274 -11.50 5.23 -9.85
N ALA A 275 -12.81 5.02 -10.04
CA ALA A 275 -13.54 3.84 -9.60
C ALA A 275 -13.68 2.82 -10.75
N ARG A 276 -13.92 1.53 -10.45
CA ARG A 276 -14.45 0.57 -11.44
C ARG A 276 -15.89 0.92 -11.82
N GLN A 277 -16.72 1.27 -10.85
CA GLN A 277 -18.04 1.86 -11.06
C GLN A 277 -18.35 2.87 -9.94
N LYS A 278 -18.42 4.16 -10.28
CA LYS A 278 -18.51 5.24 -9.27
C LYS A 278 -19.82 5.24 -8.47
N SER A 279 -20.90 4.68 -9.01
CA SER A 279 -22.16 4.48 -8.28
C SER A 279 -22.08 3.42 -7.17
N GLN A 280 -21.06 2.57 -7.17
CA GLN A 280 -20.82 1.55 -6.14
C GLN A 280 -19.55 1.80 -5.31
N LEU A 281 -18.87 2.93 -5.51
CA LEU A 281 -17.56 3.25 -4.93
C LEU A 281 -17.51 3.03 -3.41
N LYS A 282 -16.63 2.13 -2.94
CA LYS A 282 -16.28 2.01 -1.53
C LYS A 282 -15.45 3.24 -1.14
N TYR A 283 -16.04 4.13 -0.34
CA TYR A 283 -15.34 5.31 0.21
C TYR A 283 -15.46 5.43 1.73
N ARG A 284 -14.41 5.95 2.36
CA ARG A 284 -14.31 6.34 3.76
C ARG A 284 -13.71 7.75 3.81
N GLN A 285 -14.44 8.73 4.33
CA GLN A 285 -13.90 10.07 4.54
C GLN A 285 -12.88 10.03 5.68
N LEU A 286 -11.61 10.33 5.37
CA LEU A 286 -10.59 10.49 6.40
C LEU A 286 -10.70 11.87 7.05
N LEU A 287 -10.35 11.95 8.33
CA LEU A 287 -10.53 13.14 9.16
C LEU A 287 -9.18 13.58 9.76
N ALA A 288 -8.74 14.80 9.44
CA ALA A 288 -7.57 15.40 10.05
C ALA A 288 -7.96 16.06 11.39
N SER A 289 -7.19 15.86 12.47
CA SER A 289 -7.50 16.49 13.76
C SER A 289 -7.11 17.96 13.84
N LYS A 290 -8.04 18.79 14.32
CA LYS A 290 -7.78 20.19 14.68
C LYS A 290 -7.15 20.26 16.06
N SER A 291 -6.16 21.13 16.22
CA SER A 291 -5.55 21.39 17.53
C SER A 291 -6.20 22.61 18.20
N LYS A 292 -6.66 22.48 19.45
CA LYS A 292 -7.06 23.63 20.28
C LYS A 292 -5.91 24.64 20.48
N ARG A 293 -4.64 24.24 20.27
CA ARG A 293 -3.47 25.15 20.28
C ARG A 293 -3.20 25.87 18.96
N ARG A 294 -3.82 25.46 17.84
CA ARG A 294 -3.60 26.05 16.51
C ARG A 294 -4.93 26.36 15.83
N VAL A 295 -5.66 27.28 16.45
CA VAL A 295 -7.01 27.70 16.06
C VAL A 295 -6.99 28.43 14.71
N PRO A 296 -7.71 27.94 13.68
CA PRO A 296 -7.71 28.59 12.36
C PRO A 296 -8.21 30.05 12.40
N PRO A 297 -7.72 30.95 11.52
CA PRO A 297 -8.15 32.35 11.50
C PRO A 297 -9.66 32.56 11.26
N SER A 298 -10.37 31.58 10.71
CA SER A 298 -11.83 31.59 10.56
C SER A 298 -12.59 31.54 11.90
N TYR A 299 -11.96 31.01 12.96
CA TYR A 299 -12.43 31.10 14.34
C TYR A 299 -11.89 32.39 14.98
N ALA A 300 -12.48 33.50 14.54
CA ALA A 300 -12.11 34.89 14.85
C ALA A 300 -12.89 35.52 16.02
N TRP A 301 -13.58 34.67 16.80
CA TRP A 301 -14.24 35.01 18.06
C TRP A 301 -13.88 33.95 19.09
N GLU A 302 -13.95 34.30 20.37
CA GLU A 302 -13.94 33.34 21.47
C GLU A 302 -15.00 33.70 22.50
N GLU A 303 -15.54 32.68 23.15
CA GLU A 303 -16.44 32.81 24.29
C GLU A 303 -15.66 32.50 25.57
N LEU A 304 -15.70 33.41 26.55
CA LEU A 304 -14.98 33.30 27.82
C LEU A 304 -15.75 32.42 28.84
N PRO A 305 -15.14 32.01 29.97
CA PRO A 305 -15.81 31.14 30.96
C PRO A 305 -17.07 31.74 31.64
N ASP A 306 -17.30 33.04 31.50
CA ASP A 306 -18.54 33.75 31.89
C ASP A 306 -19.58 33.86 30.75
N GLY A 307 -19.35 33.13 29.66
CA GLY A 307 -20.17 33.12 28.46
C GLY A 307 -20.13 34.43 27.66
N SER A 308 -19.32 35.43 28.04
CA SER A 308 -19.15 36.65 27.24
C SER A 308 -18.37 36.34 25.97
N SER A 309 -18.57 37.12 24.91
CA SER A 309 -17.97 36.85 23.59
C SER A 309 -17.13 38.02 23.10
N GLN A 310 -15.86 37.76 22.76
CA GLN A 310 -14.92 38.78 22.28
C GLN A 310 -14.26 38.40 20.95
N ARG A 311 -13.66 39.40 20.28
CA ARG A 311 -12.83 39.18 19.11
C ARG A 311 -11.49 38.57 19.52
N ARG A 312 -11.14 37.43 18.95
CA ARG A 312 -9.86 36.76 19.19
C ARG A 312 -8.77 37.32 18.29
N ASP A 313 -7.63 37.70 18.86
CA ASP A 313 -6.41 37.94 18.10
C ASP A 313 -5.88 36.62 17.53
N SER A 314 -5.68 36.53 16.21
CA SER A 314 -5.24 35.31 15.56
C SER A 314 -3.77 34.95 15.86
N SER A 315 -2.97 35.91 16.32
CA SER A 315 -1.57 35.72 16.72
C SER A 315 -1.40 35.14 18.13
N VAL A 316 -2.44 35.26 18.98
CA VAL A 316 -2.43 34.83 20.38
C VAL A 316 -3.15 33.49 20.53
N LEU A 317 -2.69 32.66 21.47
CA LEU A 317 -3.41 31.45 21.88
C LEU A 317 -4.75 31.84 22.55
N PRO A 318 -5.81 31.03 22.40
CA PRO A 318 -7.06 31.25 23.13
C PRO A 318 -6.84 31.34 24.65
N PHE A 319 -7.65 32.13 25.34
CA PHE A 319 -7.64 32.17 26.80
C PHE A 319 -7.95 30.78 27.38
N ASN A 320 -7.36 30.43 28.54
CA ASN A 320 -7.51 29.08 29.09
C ASN A 320 -8.95 28.82 29.57
N GLY A 321 -9.63 27.88 28.92
CA GLY A 321 -11.05 27.62 29.13
C GLY A 321 -11.99 28.44 28.24
N SER A 322 -11.48 29.34 27.39
CA SER A 322 -12.30 29.95 26.34
C SER A 322 -12.67 28.95 25.25
N ARG A 323 -13.75 29.22 24.53
CA ARG A 323 -14.26 28.42 23.42
C ARG A 323 -14.21 29.24 22.13
N PRO A 324 -13.15 29.11 21.32
CA PRO A 324 -13.07 29.74 20.01
C PRO A 324 -14.25 29.32 19.12
N TYR A 325 -14.90 30.28 18.47
CA TYR A 325 -16.05 30.02 17.60
C TYR A 325 -15.99 30.82 16.30
N THR A 326 -16.82 30.38 15.35
CA THR A 326 -17.11 31.09 14.10
C THR A 326 -18.61 31.18 13.88
N THR A 327 -19.06 32.04 12.97
CA THR A 327 -20.48 32.21 12.65
C THR A 327 -20.79 31.68 11.25
N SER A 328 -22.00 31.14 11.07
CA SER A 328 -22.45 30.55 9.81
C SER A 328 -23.95 30.79 9.58
N ASP A 329 -24.44 30.55 8.37
CA ASP A 329 -25.82 30.93 8.01
C ASP A 329 -26.86 30.02 8.65
N LEU A 330 -27.84 30.62 9.35
CA LEU A 330 -29.09 29.95 9.75
C LEU A 330 -30.08 29.80 8.57
N THR A 331 -29.67 30.14 7.34
CA THR A 331 -30.51 30.07 6.14
C THR A 331 -29.91 29.14 5.08
N SER A 332 -30.78 28.50 4.30
CA SER A 332 -30.41 27.60 3.21
C SER A 332 -31.17 27.92 1.91
N SER A 333 -30.68 27.38 0.80
CA SER A 333 -31.34 27.41 -0.51
C SER A 333 -32.43 26.33 -0.68
N HIS A 334 -32.54 25.38 0.25
CA HIS A 334 -33.51 24.27 0.18
C HIS A 334 -34.82 24.62 0.90
N PHE A 335 -35.94 24.23 0.30
CA PHE A 335 -37.27 24.56 0.80
C PHE A 335 -37.57 23.80 2.11
N TYR A 336 -37.42 24.49 3.25
CA TYR A 336 -37.91 24.04 4.56
C TYR A 336 -39.11 24.90 4.99
N THR A 337 -38.84 26.06 5.59
CA THR A 337 -39.85 27.02 6.05
C THR A 337 -39.31 28.45 5.93
N SER A 338 -40.19 29.43 5.73
CA SER A 338 -39.85 30.87 5.76
C SER A 338 -40.74 31.79 6.62
N PRO A 339 -41.52 31.33 7.63
CA PRO A 339 -42.22 32.27 8.52
C PRO A 339 -41.19 33.04 9.38
N PRO A 340 -41.49 34.28 9.82
CA PRO A 340 -40.59 35.04 10.67
C PRO A 340 -40.31 34.35 12.00
N PHE A 341 -39.04 34.24 12.37
CA PHE A 341 -38.60 33.73 13.67
C PHE A 341 -38.41 34.90 14.63
N HIS A 342 -39.05 34.84 15.80
CA HIS A 342 -38.92 35.88 16.82
C HIS A 342 -37.82 35.50 17.80
N PHE A 343 -36.81 36.36 17.95
CA PHE A 343 -35.67 36.17 18.84
C PHE A 343 -35.35 37.49 19.54
N GLN A 344 -35.26 37.48 20.87
CA GLN A 344 -35.02 38.68 21.70
C GLN A 344 -35.96 39.84 21.34
N GLY A 345 -37.26 39.54 21.21
CA GLY A 345 -38.31 40.50 20.85
C GLY A 345 -38.35 40.93 19.37
N VAL A 346 -37.34 40.60 18.56
CA VAL A 346 -37.22 41.03 17.15
C VAL A 346 -37.65 39.90 16.19
N ALA A 347 -38.47 40.23 15.20
CA ALA A 347 -38.87 39.32 14.13
C ALA A 347 -37.81 39.30 13.00
N TYR A 348 -37.07 38.21 12.89
CA TYR A 348 -36.13 37.95 11.80
C TYR A 348 -36.79 37.15 10.66
N SER A 349 -36.33 37.35 9.44
CA SER A 349 -36.83 36.65 8.24
C SER A 349 -35.64 36.17 7.39
N PRO A 350 -35.74 34.99 6.72
CA PRO A 350 -34.70 34.48 5.85
C PRO A 350 -34.67 35.18 4.48
N GLY A 351 -35.59 36.13 4.22
CA GLY A 351 -35.64 36.90 2.98
C GLY A 351 -36.04 36.04 1.78
N SER A 352 -35.18 35.96 0.76
CA SER A 352 -35.36 35.09 -0.42
C SER A 352 -34.85 33.66 -0.21
N ARG A 353 -34.36 33.32 0.99
CA ARG A 353 -33.95 31.98 1.41
C ARG A 353 -34.99 31.35 2.34
N TYR A 354 -34.69 30.13 2.77
CA TYR A 354 -35.43 29.39 3.81
C TYR A 354 -34.59 29.30 5.08
N TRP A 355 -35.20 29.03 6.22
CA TRP A 355 -34.45 28.63 7.41
C TRP A 355 -33.77 27.27 7.18
N SER A 356 -32.59 27.05 7.79
CA SER A 356 -31.85 25.77 7.69
C SER A 356 -32.48 24.63 8.51
N THR A 357 -33.57 24.89 9.23
CA THR A 357 -34.32 23.92 10.06
C THR A 357 -35.75 24.43 10.29
N SER A 358 -36.55 23.70 11.08
CA SER A 358 -37.90 24.12 11.51
C SER A 358 -37.85 25.26 12.55
N ILE A 359 -38.99 25.91 12.82
CA ILE A 359 -39.08 26.92 13.88
C ILE A 359 -38.79 26.33 15.27
N GLU A 360 -39.19 25.08 15.53
CA GLU A 360 -38.80 24.36 16.76
C GLU A 360 -37.29 24.11 16.82
N GLY A 361 -36.69 23.74 15.68
CA GLY A 361 -35.24 23.63 15.56
C GLY A 361 -34.52 24.96 15.85
N LEU A 362 -35.09 26.10 15.44
CA LEU A 362 -34.54 27.42 15.78
C LEU A 362 -34.71 27.77 17.26
N ARG A 363 -35.80 27.34 17.93
CA ARG A 363 -35.94 27.47 19.39
C ARG A 363 -34.88 26.65 20.13
N ARG A 364 -34.70 25.38 19.79
CA ARG A 364 -33.65 24.52 20.38
C ARG A 364 -32.24 25.10 20.19
N ILE A 365 -31.97 25.73 19.05
CA ILE A 365 -30.72 26.47 18.78
C ILE A 365 -30.62 27.77 19.61
N ALA A 366 -31.73 28.44 19.92
CA ALA A 366 -31.79 29.61 20.80
C ALA A 366 -31.54 29.24 22.27
N GLU A 367 -32.22 28.23 22.82
CA GLU A 367 -32.02 27.70 24.18
C GLU A 367 -30.58 27.21 24.40
N ALA A 368 -29.96 26.66 23.36
CA ALA A 368 -28.54 26.27 23.37
C ALA A 368 -27.55 27.45 23.21
N GLU A 369 -28.00 28.70 23.32
CA GLU A 369 -27.24 29.94 23.07
C GLU A 369 -26.43 29.94 21.74
N ARG A 370 -26.91 29.20 20.72
CA ARG A 370 -26.20 29.06 19.44
C ARG A 370 -26.60 30.10 18.39
N ILE A 371 -27.33 31.15 18.78
CA ILE A 371 -27.72 32.26 17.90
C ILE A 371 -26.90 33.51 18.22
N VAL A 372 -26.37 34.18 17.18
CA VAL A 372 -25.73 35.49 17.28
C VAL A 372 -26.42 36.45 16.31
N VAL A 373 -26.82 37.62 16.79
CA VAL A 373 -27.39 38.71 15.97
C VAL A 373 -26.27 39.37 15.15
N SER A 374 -26.52 39.60 13.86
CA SER A 374 -25.56 40.15 12.91
C SER A 374 -26.23 41.25 12.09
N GLY A 375 -26.34 42.44 12.67
CA GLY A 375 -27.04 43.58 12.07
C GLY A 375 -28.54 43.33 11.96
N ARG A 376 -29.03 42.94 10.78
CA ARG A 376 -30.46 42.64 10.51
C ARG A 376 -30.76 41.15 10.34
N THR A 377 -29.78 40.27 10.55
CA THR A 377 -29.94 38.80 10.43
C THR A 377 -29.45 38.09 11.68
N ILE A 378 -29.73 36.80 11.78
CA ILE A 378 -29.21 35.90 12.82
C ILE A 378 -28.33 34.82 12.22
N ARG A 379 -27.29 34.40 12.94
CA ARG A 379 -26.28 33.43 12.49
C ARG A 379 -25.99 32.37 13.56
N TYR A 380 -25.58 31.18 13.12
CA TYR A 380 -25.28 30.03 13.97
C TYR A 380 -23.87 30.12 14.56
N LYS A 381 -23.76 30.05 15.91
CA LYS A 381 -22.52 29.99 16.68
C LYS A 381 -21.98 28.55 16.65
N ARG A 382 -20.88 28.34 15.93
CA ARG A 382 -20.19 27.04 15.82
C ARG A 382 -18.82 27.13 16.49
N TYR A 383 -18.65 26.45 17.61
CA TYR A 383 -17.38 26.37 18.33
C TYR A 383 -16.36 25.49 17.58
N LEU A 384 -15.09 25.63 17.92
CA LEU A 384 -14.03 24.74 17.45
C LEU A 384 -14.18 23.32 18.03
N ASP A 385 -14.70 23.20 19.25
CA ASP A 385 -14.93 21.91 19.90
C ASP A 385 -16.24 21.20 19.54
N ASP A 386 -17.12 21.86 18.78
CA ASP A 386 -18.26 21.17 18.14
C ASP A 386 -17.79 20.04 17.20
N PHE A 387 -16.62 20.21 16.55
CA PHE A 387 -16.00 19.17 15.73
C PHE A 387 -14.48 19.38 15.63
N LEU A 388 -13.74 18.66 16.49
CA LEU A 388 -12.27 18.71 16.59
C LEU A 388 -11.53 17.99 15.46
N ALA A 389 -12.19 17.75 14.33
CA ALA A 389 -11.58 17.25 13.11
C ALA A 389 -12.11 17.99 11.87
N GLU A 390 -11.50 17.76 10.71
CA GLU A 390 -11.96 18.26 9.41
C GLU A 390 -11.79 17.19 8.33
N PRO A 391 -12.71 17.14 7.34
CA PRO A 391 -12.56 16.27 6.17
C PRO A 391 -11.23 16.53 5.47
N LEU A 392 -10.45 15.47 5.27
CA LEU A 392 -9.30 15.49 4.38
C LEU A 392 -9.78 15.75 2.94
N ASP A 393 -9.21 16.77 2.30
CA ASP A 393 -9.48 17.14 0.91
C ASP A 393 -8.52 16.46 -0.07
N ASN A 394 -8.44 16.97 -1.31
CA ASN A 394 -7.56 16.48 -2.36
C ASN A 394 -6.22 17.24 -2.46
N ASN A 395 -5.80 17.98 -1.42
CA ASN A 395 -4.56 18.77 -1.41
C ASN A 395 -3.62 18.36 -0.26
N TRP A 396 -2.87 17.28 -0.46
CA TRP A 396 -2.07 16.62 0.58
C TRP A 396 -0.72 17.30 0.78
N THR A 397 -0.78 18.52 1.32
CA THR A 397 0.38 19.33 1.76
C THR A 397 1.18 18.69 2.89
N ASP A 398 0.58 17.79 3.67
CA ASP A 398 1.16 17.14 4.85
C ASP A 398 1.65 15.70 4.58
N ALA A 399 1.72 15.28 3.32
CA ALA A 399 2.22 13.95 2.92
C ALA A 399 3.74 13.75 3.14
N LEU A 400 4.47 14.83 3.42
CA LEU A 400 5.90 14.83 3.69
C LEU A 400 6.28 14.00 4.93
N PRO A 401 7.40 13.26 4.91
CA PRO A 401 8.00 12.71 6.13
C PRO A 401 8.39 13.84 7.09
N THR A 402 7.67 13.95 8.21
CA THR A 402 7.84 15.03 9.20
C THR A 402 9.07 14.87 10.10
N SER A 403 9.82 13.78 9.94
CA SER A 403 10.92 13.38 10.81
C SER A 403 12.13 12.89 9.99
N PHE A 404 13.34 13.15 10.47
CA PHE A 404 14.59 12.64 9.88
C PHE A 404 14.79 11.11 10.06
N SER A 405 13.86 10.43 10.74
CA SER A 405 13.93 8.99 11.05
C SER A 405 13.48 8.07 9.91
N ASP A 406 12.66 8.57 8.98
CA ASP A 406 12.16 7.78 7.84
C ASP A 406 13.15 7.86 6.68
N GLU A 407 14.28 7.16 6.83
CA GLU A 407 15.19 6.89 5.72
C GLU A 407 14.45 6.15 4.58
N LYS A 408 14.53 6.67 3.35
CA LYS A 408 14.15 5.93 2.15
C LYS A 408 15.00 4.65 2.07
N LEU A 409 14.37 3.50 1.83
CA LEU A 409 15.01 2.20 1.60
C LEU A 409 15.41 1.99 0.13
N TYR A 410 14.78 2.74 -0.79
CA TYR A 410 15.00 2.68 -2.23
C TYR A 410 15.13 4.09 -2.83
N ALA A 411 15.86 4.25 -3.94
CA ALA A 411 16.07 5.54 -4.60
C ALA A 411 14.74 6.30 -4.85
N VAL A 412 13.83 5.67 -5.59
CA VAL A 412 12.48 6.19 -5.88
C VAL A 412 11.45 5.48 -4.99
N GLN A 413 11.40 5.88 -3.71
CA GLN A 413 10.37 5.43 -2.77
C GLN A 413 9.29 6.50 -2.55
N THR A 414 8.04 6.14 -2.87
CA THR A 414 6.83 6.88 -2.48
C THR A 414 6.58 6.82 -0.96
N ALA A 415 6.08 7.93 -0.40
CA ALA A 415 5.87 8.10 1.04
C ALA A 415 4.69 7.26 1.55
N ALA A 416 4.90 6.48 2.61
CA ALA A 416 3.88 5.57 3.15
C ALA A 416 2.53 6.24 3.40
N LYS A 417 2.51 7.45 3.98
CA LYS A 417 1.30 8.24 4.27
C LYS A 417 0.39 8.47 3.06
N VAL A 418 0.94 8.51 1.84
CA VAL A 418 0.17 8.66 0.58
C VAL A 418 -0.63 7.38 0.32
N ILE A 419 0.03 6.22 0.35
CA ILE A 419 -0.62 4.93 0.07
C ILE A 419 -1.53 4.50 1.23
N GLU A 420 -1.14 4.79 2.48
CA GLU A 420 -2.00 4.58 3.66
C GLU A 420 -3.33 5.33 3.54
N ARG A 421 -3.33 6.58 3.04
CA ARG A 421 -4.57 7.32 2.75
C ARG A 421 -5.40 6.65 1.68
N CYS A 422 -4.79 6.22 0.57
CA CYS A 422 -5.49 5.53 -0.51
C CYS A 422 -6.17 4.23 -0.02
N ILE A 423 -5.43 3.44 0.76
CA ILE A 423 -5.92 2.20 1.41
C ILE A 423 -7.07 2.50 2.36
N LEU A 424 -6.89 3.41 3.32
CA LEU A 424 -7.93 3.71 4.32
C LEU A 424 -9.17 4.37 3.72
N MET A 425 -9.05 5.12 2.62
CA MET A 425 -10.19 5.70 1.90
C MET A 425 -11.01 4.66 1.12
N THR A 426 -10.39 3.60 0.58
CA THR A 426 -11.03 2.75 -0.45
C THR A 426 -11.09 1.25 -0.13
N THR A 427 -10.59 0.84 1.03
CA THR A 427 -10.61 -0.55 1.51
C THR A 427 -11.08 -0.62 2.96
N ASP A 428 -11.77 -1.70 3.31
CA ASP A 428 -11.97 -2.16 4.68
C ASP A 428 -10.87 -3.19 5.04
N PRO A 429 -10.63 -3.53 6.32
CA PRO A 429 -9.63 -4.54 6.65
C PRO A 429 -10.01 -5.92 6.10
N GLY A 430 -9.04 -6.73 5.69
CA GLY A 430 -9.26 -7.99 4.98
C GLY A 430 -9.53 -7.90 3.47
N ASP A 431 -9.79 -6.71 2.91
CA ASP A 431 -9.83 -6.49 1.45
C ASP A 431 -8.47 -6.79 0.79
N LEU A 432 -8.47 -6.94 -0.54
CA LEU A 432 -7.28 -7.19 -1.36
C LEU A 432 -6.78 -5.91 -2.04
N VAL A 433 -5.50 -5.57 -1.82
CA VAL A 433 -4.75 -4.52 -2.50
C VAL A 433 -3.80 -5.15 -3.53
N PHE A 434 -3.61 -4.52 -4.68
CA PHE A 434 -2.62 -4.93 -5.69
C PHE A 434 -1.75 -3.74 -6.13
N ASP A 435 -0.45 -4.00 -6.29
CA ASP A 435 0.54 -3.05 -6.79
C ASP A 435 1.33 -3.70 -7.95
N PRO A 436 1.03 -3.35 -9.22
CA PRO A 436 1.75 -3.85 -10.39
C PRO A 436 3.12 -3.18 -10.63
N THR A 437 3.61 -2.38 -9.68
CA THR A 437 4.82 -1.55 -9.80
C THR A 437 5.83 -1.70 -8.65
N CYS A 438 5.39 -2.15 -7.48
CA CYS A 438 6.16 -2.56 -6.30
C CYS A 438 7.28 -1.62 -5.80
N GLY A 439 8.41 -1.59 -6.51
CA GLY A 439 9.64 -0.94 -6.06
C GLY A 439 10.02 -1.39 -4.65
N SER A 440 10.16 -0.42 -3.74
CA SER A 440 10.44 -0.66 -2.31
C SER A 440 9.38 -1.47 -1.52
N GLY A 441 8.27 -1.89 -2.15
CA GLY A 441 7.18 -2.62 -1.48
C GLY A 441 6.34 -1.77 -0.53
N THR A 442 6.21 -0.46 -0.76
CA THR A 442 5.45 0.42 0.15
C THR A 442 3.97 0.08 0.19
N ALA A 443 3.33 -0.26 -0.93
CA ALA A 443 1.91 -0.64 -0.92
C ALA A 443 1.67 -1.93 -0.11
N ALA A 444 2.49 -2.97 -0.32
CA ALA A 444 2.46 -4.20 0.48
C ALA A 444 2.67 -3.92 1.98
N TYR A 445 3.68 -3.13 2.34
CA TYR A 445 3.95 -2.73 3.73
C TYR A 445 2.76 -1.98 4.37
N CYS A 446 2.11 -1.07 3.63
CA CYS A 446 0.96 -0.31 4.11
C CYS A 446 -0.33 -1.17 4.17
N ALA A 447 -0.50 -2.13 3.26
CA ALA A 447 -1.59 -3.11 3.31
C ALA A 447 -1.44 -4.04 4.52
N GLU A 448 -0.25 -4.61 4.74
CA GLU A 448 0.09 -5.42 5.91
C GLU A 448 -0.11 -4.63 7.21
N LYS A 449 0.39 -3.38 7.28
CA LYS A 449 0.14 -2.46 8.40
C LYS A 449 -1.34 -2.36 8.71
N TRP A 450 -2.20 -2.13 7.72
CA TRP A 450 -3.64 -1.97 7.94
C TRP A 450 -4.44 -3.28 7.88
N GLY A 451 -3.80 -4.45 7.88
CA GLY A 451 -4.47 -5.76 7.88
C GLY A 451 -5.29 -6.06 6.63
N ARG A 452 -4.86 -5.53 5.48
CA ARG A 452 -5.37 -5.91 4.14
C ARG A 452 -4.51 -7.01 3.56
N ARG A 453 -5.11 -7.87 2.74
CA ARG A 453 -4.37 -8.82 1.89
C ARG A 453 -3.68 -8.06 0.76
N TRP A 454 -2.53 -8.53 0.31
CA TRP A 454 -1.81 -7.89 -0.79
C TRP A 454 -1.15 -8.86 -1.76
N ILE A 455 -1.07 -8.41 -3.01
CA ILE A 455 -0.22 -8.92 -4.07
C ILE A 455 0.62 -7.74 -4.57
N THR A 456 1.90 -7.94 -4.86
CA THR A 456 2.75 -6.93 -5.50
C THR A 456 3.73 -7.60 -6.45
N CYS A 457 4.01 -6.99 -7.60
CA CYS A 457 4.93 -7.56 -8.59
C CYS A 457 5.91 -6.53 -9.15
N ASP A 458 7.11 -7.00 -9.50
CA ASP A 458 8.15 -6.20 -10.13
C ASP A 458 8.92 -7.04 -11.17
N THR A 459 9.55 -6.35 -12.13
CA THR A 459 10.59 -6.94 -12.99
C THR A 459 11.96 -6.96 -12.29
N SER A 460 12.19 -6.04 -11.34
CA SER A 460 13.46 -5.88 -10.64
C SER A 460 13.60 -6.84 -9.45
N ARG A 461 14.62 -7.71 -9.53
CA ARG A 461 15.03 -8.58 -8.42
C ARG A 461 15.50 -7.77 -7.20
N VAL A 462 16.19 -6.64 -7.42
CA VAL A 462 16.63 -5.72 -6.36
C VAL A 462 15.42 -5.14 -5.60
N ALA A 463 14.38 -4.73 -6.32
CA ALA A 463 13.16 -4.20 -5.72
C ALA A 463 12.45 -5.25 -4.85
N LEU A 464 12.26 -6.47 -5.37
CA LEU A 464 11.63 -7.55 -4.60
C LEU A 464 12.50 -8.04 -3.44
N ALA A 465 13.83 -8.03 -3.54
CA ALA A 465 14.71 -8.36 -2.42
C ALA A 465 14.57 -7.33 -1.28
N ILE A 466 14.57 -6.03 -1.61
CA ILE A 466 14.35 -4.94 -0.64
C ILE A 466 12.95 -5.04 -0.02
N ALA A 467 11.91 -5.30 -0.82
CA ALA A 467 10.54 -5.49 -0.32
C ALA A 467 10.44 -6.71 0.62
N ARG A 468 11.07 -7.83 0.27
CA ARG A 468 11.12 -9.07 1.07
C ARG A 468 11.79 -8.84 2.41
N GLN A 469 13.01 -8.27 2.42
CA GLN A 469 13.72 -7.89 3.66
C GLN A 469 12.89 -6.92 4.52
N ARG A 470 12.33 -5.87 3.92
CA ARG A 470 11.49 -4.87 4.60
C ARG A 470 10.26 -5.50 5.28
N LEU A 471 9.63 -6.48 4.66
CA LEU A 471 8.46 -7.19 5.22
C LEU A 471 8.87 -8.24 6.26
N MET A 472 10.01 -8.91 6.10
CA MET A 472 10.52 -9.87 7.09
C MET A 472 10.97 -9.19 8.39
N THR A 473 11.52 -7.99 8.33
CA THR A 473 12.01 -7.24 9.51
C THR A 473 11.01 -6.22 10.08
N ALA A 474 9.82 -6.11 9.49
CA ALA A 474 8.79 -5.18 9.95
C ALA A 474 8.19 -5.57 11.31
N ARG A 475 7.99 -4.55 12.15
CA ARG A 475 7.01 -4.56 13.24
C ARG A 475 5.79 -3.75 12.81
N PHE A 476 4.62 -4.24 13.16
CA PHE A 476 3.35 -3.48 13.13
C PHE A 476 2.72 -3.46 14.52
N ASP A 477 1.71 -2.60 14.69
CA ASP A 477 0.85 -2.61 15.87
C ASP A 477 -0.30 -3.59 15.67
N TYR A 478 -0.71 -4.28 16.73
CA TYR A 478 -1.90 -5.13 16.67
C TYR A 478 -3.14 -4.29 16.97
N TYR A 479 -4.09 -4.25 16.05
CA TYR A 479 -5.36 -3.56 16.25
C TYR A 479 -6.46 -4.50 16.76
N GLU A 480 -7.30 -4.00 17.66
CA GLU A 480 -8.47 -4.72 18.19
C GLU A 480 -9.46 -5.08 17.08
N LEU A 481 -9.75 -6.37 16.94
CA LEU A 481 -10.75 -6.88 16.01
C LEU A 481 -12.16 -6.69 16.60
N ARG A 482 -13.12 -6.28 15.77
CA ARG A 482 -14.54 -6.18 16.11
C ARG A 482 -15.20 -7.57 16.16
N ASP A 483 -14.69 -8.51 15.38
CA ASP A 483 -15.07 -9.91 15.31
C ASP A 483 -13.76 -10.70 15.13
N SER A 484 -13.43 -11.53 16.12
CA SER A 484 -12.17 -12.28 16.19
C SER A 484 -12.10 -13.42 15.18
N ASP A 485 -13.24 -14.04 14.93
CA ASP A 485 -13.34 -15.33 14.26
C ASP A 485 -13.20 -15.15 12.75
N ARG A 486 -13.60 -13.97 12.26
CA ARG A 486 -13.42 -13.49 10.89
C ARG A 486 -12.09 -12.76 10.64
N GLY A 487 -11.23 -12.64 11.66
CA GLY A 487 -9.96 -11.91 11.55
C GLY A 487 -10.17 -10.44 11.12
N PRO A 488 -9.27 -9.84 10.33
CA PRO A 488 -9.46 -8.48 9.82
C PRO A 488 -10.76 -8.27 9.02
N ALA A 489 -11.29 -9.31 8.36
CA ALA A 489 -12.56 -9.19 7.62
C ALA A 489 -13.78 -8.97 8.53
N GLY A 490 -13.63 -9.23 9.84
CA GLY A 490 -14.56 -8.80 10.88
C GLY A 490 -14.59 -7.27 11.10
N GLY A 491 -13.58 -6.55 10.65
CA GLY A 491 -13.34 -5.12 10.89
C GLY A 491 -12.59 -4.86 12.21
N PHE A 492 -12.09 -3.62 12.37
CA PHE A 492 -11.44 -3.18 13.62
C PHE A 492 -12.38 -2.39 14.53
N ILE A 493 -12.01 -2.26 15.81
CA ILE A 493 -12.60 -1.30 16.73
C ILE A 493 -11.86 0.03 16.58
N TYR A 494 -12.59 1.12 16.29
CA TYR A 494 -12.03 2.44 16.00
C TYR A 494 -12.27 3.45 17.13
N GLU A 495 -11.42 4.47 17.22
CA GLU A 495 -11.75 5.72 17.89
C GLU A 495 -12.89 6.46 17.15
N THR A 496 -13.62 7.28 17.89
CA THR A 496 -14.66 8.15 17.34
C THR A 496 -14.51 9.57 17.88
N VAL A 497 -15.08 10.54 17.17
CA VAL A 497 -15.15 11.95 17.60
C VAL A 497 -16.57 12.47 17.47
N PRO A 498 -17.11 13.20 18.46
CA PRO A 498 -18.42 13.84 18.33
C PRO A 498 -18.39 14.92 17.25
N HIS A 499 -19.47 14.97 16.45
CA HIS A 499 -19.69 15.98 15.41
C HIS A 499 -21.00 16.73 15.70
N ILE A 500 -20.92 17.73 16.57
CA ILE A 500 -22.03 18.61 16.90
C ILE A 500 -22.32 19.50 15.68
N THR A 501 -23.55 19.45 15.20
CA THR A 501 -24.02 20.23 14.04
C THR A 501 -25.27 21.03 14.40
N LEU A 502 -25.57 22.07 13.60
CA LEU A 502 -26.85 22.77 13.64
C LEU A 502 -28.03 21.78 13.64
N LYS A 503 -27.94 20.73 12.81
CA LYS A 503 -28.95 19.67 12.71
C LYS A 503 -29.07 18.84 13.98
N SER A 504 -27.96 18.38 14.58
CA SER A 504 -28.04 17.56 15.80
C SER A 504 -28.59 18.33 17.00
N ILE A 505 -28.29 19.64 17.12
CA ILE A 505 -28.90 20.49 18.14
C ILE A 505 -30.40 20.71 17.86
N ALA A 506 -30.76 21.06 16.62
CA ALA A 506 -32.17 21.28 16.24
C ALA A 506 -33.06 20.04 16.36
N GLN A 507 -32.49 18.84 16.35
CA GLN A 507 -33.20 17.56 16.49
C GLN A 507 -33.10 16.94 17.89
N ASN A 508 -32.39 17.56 18.83
CA ASN A 508 -32.29 17.06 20.21
C ASN A 508 -33.50 17.52 21.04
N GLU A 509 -34.39 16.59 21.37
CA GLU A 509 -35.66 16.89 22.07
C GLU A 509 -35.47 16.99 23.59
N GLU A 510 -34.35 16.48 24.15
CA GLU A 510 -33.99 16.71 25.56
C GLU A 510 -33.85 18.21 25.88
N ILE A 511 -33.50 19.04 24.90
CA ILE A 511 -33.38 20.50 25.08
C ILE A 511 -34.74 21.10 25.49
N ASP A 512 -35.85 20.57 24.97
CA ASP A 512 -37.19 21.04 25.31
C ASP A 512 -37.57 20.62 26.74
N GLU A 513 -37.16 19.42 27.17
CA GLU A 513 -37.37 18.94 28.55
C GLU A 513 -36.55 19.75 29.56
N ILE A 514 -35.29 20.06 29.23
CA ILE A 514 -34.41 20.89 30.07
C ILE A 514 -34.94 22.33 30.13
N ALA A 515 -35.39 22.91 29.00
CA ALA A 515 -36.04 24.21 28.99
C ALA A 515 -37.31 24.21 29.88
N ALA A 516 -38.19 23.22 29.74
CA ALA A 516 -39.40 23.10 30.57
C ALA A 516 -39.08 22.94 32.09
N LYS A 517 -37.96 22.31 32.44
CA LYS A 517 -37.46 22.15 33.81
C LYS A 517 -36.91 23.45 34.42
N TYR A 518 -36.26 24.30 33.62
CA TYR A 518 -35.59 25.51 34.11
C TYR A 518 -36.40 26.79 33.92
N GLN A 519 -37.10 26.97 32.81
CA GLN A 519 -37.76 28.23 32.46
C GLN A 519 -38.73 28.74 33.54
N PRO A 520 -39.63 27.92 34.13
CA PRO A 520 -40.52 28.39 35.19
C PRO A 520 -39.82 28.85 36.48
N ARG A 521 -38.54 28.48 36.66
CA ARG A 521 -37.69 28.93 37.78
C ARG A 521 -37.00 30.26 37.43
N ILE A 522 -36.57 30.40 36.18
CA ILE A 522 -35.96 31.61 35.60
C ILE A 522 -36.98 32.75 35.54
N ASP A 523 -38.16 32.49 34.96
CA ASP A 523 -39.30 33.43 34.89
C ASP A 523 -39.67 33.99 36.27
N ARG A 524 -39.63 33.12 37.29
CA ARG A 524 -39.89 33.51 38.68
C ARG A 524 -38.77 34.39 39.24
N ALA A 525 -37.50 34.00 39.08
CA ALA A 525 -36.36 34.81 39.53
C ALA A 525 -36.36 36.19 38.86
N LEU A 526 -36.65 36.25 37.56
CA LEU A 526 -36.82 37.50 36.79
C LEU A 526 -37.98 38.35 37.33
N THR A 527 -39.11 37.73 37.69
CA THR A 527 -40.29 38.42 38.24
C THR A 527 -40.03 38.97 39.65
N ASP A 528 -39.33 38.22 40.49
CA ASP A 528 -38.94 38.65 41.84
C ASP A 528 -37.89 39.79 41.76
N LEU A 529 -36.88 39.68 40.88
CA LEU A 529 -35.90 40.73 40.57
C LEU A 529 -36.55 42.03 40.04
N ASN A 530 -37.43 41.91 39.05
CA ASN A 530 -38.16 43.05 38.48
C ASN A 530 -38.99 43.78 39.55
N ARG A 531 -39.63 43.03 40.46
CA ARG A 531 -40.37 43.59 41.60
C ARG A 531 -39.44 44.33 42.57
N ALA A 532 -38.27 43.78 42.86
CA ALA A 532 -37.29 44.38 43.77
C ALA A 532 -36.67 45.68 43.24
N LEU A 533 -36.53 45.82 41.91
CA LEU A 533 -35.91 46.98 41.25
C LEU A 533 -36.89 47.97 40.62
N GLY A 534 -38.20 47.68 40.63
CA GLY A 534 -39.21 48.49 39.92
C GLY A 534 -38.99 48.51 38.40
N LYS A 535 -38.63 47.36 37.83
CA LYS A 535 -38.34 47.17 36.39
C LYS A 535 -39.36 46.22 35.74
N ASP A 536 -39.30 46.13 34.42
CA ASP A 536 -40.01 45.14 33.61
C ASP A 536 -39.06 44.55 32.54
N TRP A 537 -37.83 44.23 32.95
CA TRP A 537 -36.82 43.62 32.09
C TRP A 537 -37.29 42.27 31.56
N LYS A 538 -36.96 41.99 30.30
CA LYS A 538 -37.02 40.63 29.73
C LYS A 538 -35.71 39.89 29.99
N GLU A 539 -35.72 38.58 29.81
CA GLU A 539 -34.57 37.68 30.10
C GLU A 539 -33.25 38.18 29.48
N TRP A 540 -33.29 38.62 28.22
CA TRP A 540 -32.14 39.15 27.48
C TRP A 540 -31.77 40.62 27.82
N GLU A 541 -32.50 41.27 28.71
CA GLU A 541 -32.26 42.65 29.16
C GLU A 541 -31.62 42.71 30.56
N VAL A 542 -31.59 41.59 31.29
CA VAL A 542 -30.90 41.49 32.59
C VAL A 542 -29.39 41.69 32.35
N PRO A 543 -28.73 42.59 33.09
CA PRO A 543 -27.28 42.76 32.95
C PRO A 543 -26.53 41.57 33.57
N ARG A 544 -25.40 41.17 32.98
CA ARG A 544 -24.54 40.10 33.54
C ARG A 544 -23.77 40.59 34.76
N GLU A 545 -23.54 39.68 35.71
CA GLU A 545 -22.78 39.95 36.93
C GLU A 545 -21.32 40.34 36.63
N ILE A 546 -20.85 41.43 37.23
CA ILE A 546 -19.50 41.97 37.10
C ILE A 546 -19.07 42.47 38.50
N PRO A 547 -17.97 41.97 39.10
CA PRO A 547 -17.12 40.89 38.62
C PRO A 547 -17.90 39.57 38.55
N HIS A 548 -17.66 38.76 37.52
CA HIS A 548 -18.47 37.56 37.31
C HIS A 548 -18.07 36.45 38.32
N PRO A 549 -19.02 35.71 38.94
CA PRO A 549 -18.74 34.73 39.99
C PRO A 549 -17.79 33.56 39.64
N VAL A 550 -17.35 33.41 38.38
CA VAL A 550 -16.37 32.39 37.96
C VAL A 550 -14.94 32.94 37.85
N TRP A 551 -14.74 34.25 37.99
CA TRP A 551 -13.41 34.87 37.99
C TRP A 551 -12.66 34.49 39.29
N PRO A 552 -11.33 34.30 39.26
CA PRO A 552 -10.57 34.02 40.47
C PRO A 552 -10.60 35.20 41.46
N GLU A 553 -10.33 34.94 42.74
CA GLU A 553 -10.26 35.98 43.78
C GLU A 553 -9.18 37.04 43.47
N GLU A 554 -8.10 36.64 42.79
CA GLU A 554 -7.05 37.54 42.31
C GLU A 554 -7.63 38.59 41.34
N ALA A 555 -8.52 38.17 40.43
CA ALA A 555 -9.20 39.07 39.50
C ALA A 555 -10.25 39.94 40.22
N HIS A 556 -10.97 39.38 41.19
CA HIS A 556 -11.88 40.16 42.04
C HIS A 556 -11.15 41.25 42.83
N ARG A 557 -9.89 41.03 43.25
CA ARG A 557 -9.05 42.05 43.89
C ARG A 557 -8.51 43.07 42.88
N ALA A 558 -8.02 42.62 41.72
CA ALA A 558 -7.51 43.51 40.67
C ALA A 558 -8.59 44.43 40.08
N TYR A 559 -9.79 43.90 39.84
CA TYR A 559 -10.96 44.66 39.38
C TYR A 559 -11.39 45.74 40.39
N ARG A 560 -11.47 45.41 41.68
CA ARG A 560 -11.76 46.40 42.74
C ARG A 560 -10.69 47.49 42.84
N ALA A 561 -9.42 47.16 42.61
CA ALA A 561 -8.35 48.16 42.54
C ALA A 561 -8.48 49.07 41.29
N LEU A 562 -8.88 48.54 40.14
CA LEU A 562 -9.18 49.33 38.95
C LEU A 562 -10.35 50.31 39.18
N LEU A 563 -11.45 49.86 39.80
CA LEU A 563 -12.57 50.77 40.15
C LEU A 563 -12.12 51.90 41.08
N ALA A 564 -11.28 51.60 42.08
CA ALA A 564 -10.74 52.60 43.00
C ALA A 564 -9.82 53.63 42.32
N LEU A 565 -9.14 53.25 41.22
CA LEU A 565 -8.39 54.19 40.37
C LEU A 565 -9.33 54.97 39.44
N LYS A 566 -10.31 54.31 38.82
CA LYS A 566 -11.33 54.93 37.93
C LYS A 566 -12.06 56.08 38.65
N GLY A 567 -12.38 55.89 39.94
CA GLY A 567 -13.02 56.90 40.79
C GLY A 567 -12.19 58.14 41.12
N LYS A 568 -10.86 58.17 40.86
CA LYS A 568 -10.01 59.34 41.13
C LYS A 568 -10.06 60.42 40.04
N GLY A 569 -10.44 60.07 38.81
CA GLY A 569 -10.54 60.97 37.66
C GLY A 569 -9.21 61.45 37.06
N MET A 570 -8.30 61.99 37.88
CA MET A 570 -6.93 62.33 37.45
C MET A 570 -5.91 61.42 38.15
N LEU A 571 -5.19 60.63 37.36
CA LEU A 571 -4.12 59.75 37.83
C LEU A 571 -2.74 60.32 37.56
N ASN A 572 -1.85 60.18 38.56
CA ASN A 572 -0.41 60.41 38.42
C ASN A 572 0.27 59.26 37.64
N GLU A 573 1.58 59.37 37.39
CA GLU A 573 2.29 58.40 36.54
C GLU A 573 2.43 57.00 37.16
N GLU A 574 2.69 56.91 38.47
CA GLU A 574 2.73 55.63 39.20
C GLU A 574 1.36 54.95 39.19
N GLU A 575 0.28 55.73 39.32
CA GLU A 575 -1.10 55.24 39.27
C GLU A 575 -1.52 54.76 37.87
N ARG A 576 -0.93 55.33 36.80
CA ARG A 576 -1.14 54.88 35.41
C ARG A 576 -0.38 53.59 35.12
N GLU A 577 0.85 53.46 35.62
CA GLU A 577 1.61 52.21 35.55
C GLU A 577 0.89 51.11 36.35
N GLN A 578 0.40 51.43 37.55
CA GLN A 578 -0.42 50.53 38.35
C GLN A 578 -1.72 50.12 37.64
N ALA A 579 -2.45 51.07 37.03
CA ALA A 579 -3.65 50.76 36.25
C ALA A 579 -3.32 49.83 35.08
N THR A 580 -2.23 50.10 34.34
CA THR A 580 -1.78 49.28 33.21
C THR A 580 -1.43 47.85 33.65
N ALA A 581 -0.73 47.69 34.77
CA ALA A 581 -0.41 46.37 35.33
C ALA A 581 -1.67 45.62 35.79
N LEU A 582 -2.64 46.31 36.40
CA LEU A 582 -3.91 45.72 36.84
C LEU A 582 -4.80 45.32 35.65
N LEU A 583 -4.84 46.10 34.57
CA LEU A 583 -5.55 45.75 33.32
C LEU A 583 -4.95 44.48 32.70
N GLN A 584 -3.62 44.36 32.65
CA GLN A 584 -2.93 43.16 32.19
C GLN A 584 -3.20 41.95 33.09
N GLU A 585 -3.25 42.13 34.41
CA GLU A 585 -3.53 41.06 35.36
C GLU A 585 -4.98 40.55 35.25
N VAL A 586 -5.98 41.42 35.08
CA VAL A 586 -7.36 40.97 34.82
C VAL A 586 -7.44 40.23 33.48
N TYR A 587 -6.81 40.72 32.42
CA TYR A 587 -6.74 40.01 31.13
C TYR A 587 -6.09 38.62 31.29
N ARG A 588 -4.98 38.53 32.01
CA ARG A 588 -4.26 37.26 32.28
C ARG A 588 -5.09 36.26 33.09
N LEU A 589 -6.01 36.74 33.94
CA LEU A 589 -6.81 35.92 34.85
C LEU A 589 -8.22 35.58 34.34
N THR A 590 -8.77 36.36 33.41
CA THR A 590 -10.18 36.27 32.99
C THR A 590 -10.39 36.22 31.47
N GLY A 591 -9.40 36.65 30.69
CA GLY A 591 -9.50 36.83 29.23
C GLY A 591 -10.06 38.18 28.79
N HIS A 592 -10.68 38.97 29.69
CA HIS A 592 -11.22 40.30 29.35
C HIS A 592 -10.13 41.30 29.04
N ARG A 593 -10.14 41.85 27.82
CA ARG A 593 -9.18 42.87 27.37
C ARG A 593 -9.83 44.25 27.35
N TRP A 594 -9.55 45.04 28.38
CA TRP A 594 -9.85 46.48 28.42
C TRP A 594 -8.57 47.25 28.09
N GLU A 595 -8.62 48.17 27.12
CA GLU A 595 -7.41 48.87 26.65
C GLU A 595 -7.09 50.12 27.49
N ARG A 596 -8.08 50.67 28.19
CA ARG A 596 -7.96 51.84 29.05
C ARG A 596 -8.79 51.66 30.33
N LEU A 597 -8.57 52.53 31.31
CA LEU A 597 -9.27 52.47 32.60
C LEU A 597 -10.76 52.85 32.48
N GLU A 598 -11.12 53.67 31.50
CA GLU A 598 -12.49 54.06 31.20
C GLU A 598 -13.30 52.91 30.57
N ASP A 599 -12.62 51.94 29.96
CA ASP A 599 -13.24 50.74 29.36
C ASP A 599 -13.59 49.67 30.41
N VAL A 600 -13.17 49.86 31.68
CA VAL A 600 -13.50 48.96 32.79
C VAL A 600 -14.99 49.13 33.16
N PRO A 601 -15.82 48.08 33.06
CA PRO A 601 -17.24 48.16 33.40
C PRO A 601 -17.47 48.43 34.89
N ASP A 602 -18.54 49.13 35.21
CA ASP A 602 -19.01 49.35 36.59
C ASP A 602 -19.67 48.08 37.15
N PRO A 603 -19.70 47.89 38.49
CA PRO A 603 -20.12 46.62 39.08
C PRO A 603 -21.62 46.35 38.89
N VAL A 604 -21.94 45.08 38.68
CA VAL A 604 -23.29 44.54 38.55
C VAL A 604 -23.43 43.31 39.46
N PRO A 605 -24.35 43.32 40.44
CA PRO A 605 -25.20 44.43 40.84
C PRO A 605 -24.41 45.59 41.47
N PRO A 606 -24.78 46.85 41.21
CA PRO A 606 -24.29 48.03 41.94
C PRO A 606 -24.46 47.93 43.46
N GLU A 607 -23.59 48.61 44.21
CA GLU A 607 -23.61 48.58 45.68
C GLU A 607 -24.88 49.18 46.29
N ASP A 608 -25.55 50.11 45.60
CA ASP A 608 -26.78 50.79 46.05
C ASP A 608 -28.07 49.99 45.82
N TRP A 609 -28.00 48.85 45.12
CA TRP A 609 -29.18 47.98 44.93
C TRP A 609 -29.66 47.36 46.24
N PRO A 610 -30.99 47.12 46.40
CA PRO A 610 -31.51 46.36 47.54
C PRO A 610 -30.91 44.94 47.59
N GLU A 611 -30.56 44.45 48.78
CA GLU A 611 -29.96 43.11 48.95
C GLU A 611 -30.81 41.99 48.33
N ALA A 612 -32.14 42.08 48.41
CA ALA A 612 -33.04 41.13 47.74
C ALA A 612 -32.85 41.11 46.20
N ALA A 613 -32.60 42.26 45.57
CA ALA A 613 -32.30 42.33 44.14
C ALA A 613 -30.91 41.75 43.81
N LYS A 614 -29.93 41.89 44.73
CA LYS A 614 -28.61 41.27 44.61
C LYS A 614 -28.68 39.74 44.70
N GLU A 615 -29.51 39.20 45.60
CA GLU A 615 -29.81 37.77 45.67
C GLU A 615 -30.56 37.26 44.43
N ASP A 616 -31.59 37.99 43.98
CA ASP A 616 -32.46 37.55 42.88
C ASP A 616 -31.73 37.56 41.52
N ILE A 617 -30.84 38.53 41.26
CA ILE A 617 -30.02 38.54 40.02
C ILE A 617 -28.97 37.41 40.01
N GLY A 618 -28.35 37.12 41.16
CA GLY A 618 -27.44 35.98 41.29
C GLY A 618 -28.15 34.65 41.08
N ARG A 619 -29.36 34.50 41.65
CA ARG A 619 -30.22 33.32 41.46
C ARG A 619 -30.68 33.16 40.01
N PHE A 620 -31.04 34.24 39.33
CA PHE A 620 -31.38 34.23 37.91
C PHE A 620 -30.21 33.70 37.06
N TRP A 621 -29.02 34.28 37.20
CA TRP A 621 -27.85 33.83 36.44
C TRP A 621 -27.33 32.45 36.86
N GLU A 622 -27.51 32.03 38.11
CA GLU A 622 -27.22 30.65 38.52
C GLU A 622 -28.13 29.65 37.77
N LEU A 623 -29.43 29.92 37.70
CA LEU A 623 -30.39 29.07 36.97
C LEU A 623 -30.08 29.01 35.47
N GLU A 624 -29.72 30.13 34.85
CA GLU A 624 -29.25 30.17 33.46
C GLU A 624 -27.97 29.34 33.26
N ARG A 625 -26.96 29.52 34.13
CA ARG A 625 -25.71 28.72 34.07
C ARG A 625 -25.95 27.22 34.30
N GLN A 626 -26.97 26.85 35.06
CA GLN A 626 -27.41 25.45 35.20
C GLN A 626 -28.13 24.94 33.94
N LYS A 627 -29.13 25.68 33.40
CA LYS A 627 -29.83 25.40 32.12
C LYS A 627 -28.83 25.17 31.00
N ARG A 628 -27.90 26.12 30.84
CA ARG A 628 -26.84 26.12 29.81
C ARG A 628 -25.93 24.89 29.90
N ARG A 629 -25.52 24.49 31.12
CA ARG A 629 -24.65 23.33 31.34
C ARG A 629 -25.34 22.03 30.96
N GLU A 630 -26.56 21.82 31.44
CA GLU A 630 -27.31 20.58 31.17
C GLU A 630 -27.65 20.43 29.67
N ILE A 631 -27.93 21.55 28.98
CA ILE A 631 -28.08 21.58 27.51
C ILE A 631 -26.77 21.23 26.79
N ASP A 632 -25.62 21.82 27.15
CA ASP A 632 -24.35 21.49 26.48
C ASP A 632 -23.88 20.05 26.77
N GLU A 633 -24.16 19.50 27.96
CA GLU A 633 -23.96 18.08 28.29
C GLU A 633 -24.87 17.17 27.45
N SER A 634 -26.15 17.52 27.28
CA SER A 634 -27.09 16.81 26.40
C SER A 634 -26.64 16.85 24.93
N ILE A 635 -26.19 18.01 24.44
CA ILE A 635 -25.66 18.19 23.07
C ILE A 635 -24.42 17.34 22.83
N GLN A 636 -23.52 17.21 23.81
CA GLN A 636 -22.36 16.31 23.70
C GLN A 636 -22.77 14.83 23.70
N ARG A 637 -23.71 14.44 24.58
CA ARG A 637 -24.19 13.05 24.71
C ARG A 637 -24.92 12.56 23.45
N ASN A 638 -25.73 13.44 22.86
CA ASN A 638 -26.52 13.16 21.65
C ASN A 638 -25.83 13.58 20.35
N ALA A 639 -24.54 13.93 20.39
CA ALA A 639 -23.75 14.23 19.20
C ALA A 639 -23.53 12.94 18.37
N PRO A 640 -23.77 12.96 17.04
CA PRO A 640 -23.39 11.84 16.18
C PRO A 640 -21.87 11.64 16.22
N GLN A 641 -21.44 10.38 16.22
CA GLN A 641 -20.04 9.99 16.35
C GLN A 641 -19.46 9.66 14.97
N GLU A 642 -18.44 10.41 14.56
CA GLU A 642 -17.69 10.16 13.33
C GLU A 642 -16.55 9.15 13.60
N VAL A 643 -16.34 8.20 12.69
CA VAL A 643 -15.34 7.13 12.85
C VAL A 643 -13.97 7.59 12.34
N LEU A 644 -12.94 7.46 13.19
CA LEU A 644 -11.56 7.76 12.84
C LEU A 644 -10.90 6.51 12.24
N TYR A 645 -11.07 6.30 10.93
CA TYR A 645 -10.55 5.12 10.21
C TYR A 645 -9.01 4.98 10.22
N ASP A 646 -8.29 6.06 10.50
CA ASP A 646 -6.83 6.07 10.74
C ASP A 646 -6.44 5.70 12.19
N ARG A 647 -7.43 5.52 13.08
CA ARG A 647 -7.23 5.21 14.51
C ARG A 647 -8.05 4.01 14.99
N PRO A 648 -7.73 2.81 14.49
CA PRO A 648 -8.13 1.58 15.17
C PRO A 648 -7.39 1.48 16.52
N LYS A 649 -8.07 0.95 17.55
CA LYS A 649 -7.49 0.77 18.89
C LYS A 649 -6.35 -0.24 18.86
N VAL A 650 -5.24 0.08 19.51
CA VAL A 650 -4.06 -0.79 19.61
C VAL A 650 -4.15 -1.69 20.84
N LYS A 651 -4.18 -3.01 20.63
CA LYS A 651 -4.05 -4.02 21.68
C LYS A 651 -2.61 -3.98 22.23
N GLN A 652 -2.44 -3.42 23.42
CA GLN A 652 -1.11 -3.34 24.06
C GLN A 652 -0.57 -4.73 24.43
N GLY A 653 0.74 -4.83 24.64
CA GLY A 653 1.43 -6.09 24.98
C GLY A 653 1.66 -7.07 23.82
N VAL A 654 1.03 -6.89 22.66
CA VAL A 654 1.22 -7.74 21.47
C VAL A 654 2.16 -7.07 20.46
N VAL A 655 3.20 -7.80 20.03
CA VAL A 655 4.04 -7.39 18.89
C VAL A 655 3.52 -8.10 17.64
N ARG A 656 3.07 -7.33 16.64
CA ARG A 656 2.64 -7.91 15.36
C ARG A 656 3.78 -7.90 14.34
N VAL A 657 3.90 -9.00 13.61
CA VAL A 657 4.79 -9.16 12.45
C VAL A 657 3.96 -9.45 11.19
N SER A 658 4.60 -9.44 10.02
CA SER A 658 3.97 -9.83 8.75
C SER A 658 3.38 -11.24 8.82
N GLY A 659 2.20 -11.41 8.22
CA GLY A 659 1.62 -12.73 7.97
C GLY A 659 2.44 -13.58 6.98
N PRO A 660 2.04 -14.85 6.76
CA PRO A 660 2.66 -15.72 5.77
C PRO A 660 2.63 -15.11 4.38
N LEU A 661 3.74 -15.22 3.65
CA LEU A 661 3.85 -14.71 2.28
C LEU A 661 4.66 -15.66 1.38
N THR A 662 4.36 -15.64 0.09
CA THR A 662 5.06 -16.39 -0.96
C THR A 662 5.97 -15.48 -1.77
N VAL A 663 7.04 -16.07 -2.31
CA VAL A 663 7.78 -15.49 -3.44
C VAL A 663 7.56 -16.38 -4.65
N GLU A 664 7.09 -15.76 -5.72
CA GLU A 664 6.61 -16.41 -6.93
C GLU A 664 7.29 -15.82 -8.15
N ALA A 665 7.31 -16.58 -9.25
CA ALA A 665 7.76 -16.09 -10.54
C ALA A 665 6.95 -16.69 -11.69
N ILE A 666 7.06 -16.06 -12.85
CA ILE A 666 6.70 -16.65 -14.13
C ILE A 666 7.72 -17.76 -14.45
N PRO A 667 7.29 -19.01 -14.70
CA PRO A 667 8.20 -20.08 -15.08
C PRO A 667 8.71 -19.84 -16.51
N VAL A 668 9.97 -20.18 -16.76
CA VAL A 668 10.38 -20.49 -18.14
C VAL A 668 9.58 -21.73 -18.57
N PRO A 669 8.88 -21.73 -19.72
CA PRO A 669 8.07 -22.87 -20.13
C PRO A 669 8.91 -24.16 -20.18
N ALA A 670 8.36 -25.25 -19.65
CA ALA A 670 8.83 -26.59 -19.93
C ALA A 670 7.99 -27.16 -21.08
N VAL A 671 8.63 -27.66 -22.13
CA VAL A 671 7.95 -28.28 -23.28
C VAL A 671 8.00 -29.79 -23.12
N GLU A 672 6.83 -30.44 -23.12
CA GLU A 672 6.74 -31.90 -23.09
C GLU A 672 7.33 -32.52 -24.37
N ASP A 673 7.92 -33.71 -24.24
CA ASP A 673 8.68 -34.37 -25.29
C ASP A 673 7.81 -34.67 -26.54
N PRO A 674 8.10 -34.07 -27.70
CA PRO A 674 7.28 -34.24 -28.91
C PRO A 674 7.35 -35.66 -29.50
N THR A 675 8.17 -36.56 -28.96
CA THR A 675 8.25 -37.96 -29.41
C THR A 675 7.10 -38.86 -28.91
N GLN A 676 6.29 -38.43 -27.94
CA GLN A 676 5.34 -39.31 -27.25
C GLN A 676 3.86 -39.18 -27.68
N ALA A 677 3.53 -38.35 -28.67
CA ALA A 677 2.17 -38.22 -29.23
C ALA A 677 2.02 -38.98 -30.57
N PRO A 678 1.08 -39.94 -30.71
CA PRO A 678 0.86 -40.63 -31.98
C PRO A 678 0.14 -39.72 -32.99
N ILE A 679 0.81 -39.43 -34.11
CA ILE A 679 0.34 -38.52 -35.15
C ILE A 679 -0.89 -39.11 -35.89
N PRO A 680 -2.04 -38.42 -35.94
CA PRO A 680 -3.18 -38.83 -36.77
C PRO A 680 -2.84 -38.66 -38.26
N GLN A 681 -3.04 -39.71 -39.06
CA GLN A 681 -2.77 -39.67 -40.50
C GLN A 681 -3.88 -38.96 -41.29
N PHE A 682 -3.74 -37.66 -41.56
CA PHE A 682 -4.33 -36.97 -42.72
C PHE A 682 -3.55 -35.67 -43.03
N GLU A 683 -3.74 -35.11 -44.24
CA GLU A 683 -3.24 -33.79 -44.69
C GLU A 683 -1.72 -33.67 -45.01
N GLU A 684 -1.16 -34.62 -45.76
CA GLU A 684 0.18 -34.52 -46.38
C GLU A 684 0.35 -33.37 -47.42
N GLN A 685 -0.66 -32.51 -47.65
CA GLN A 685 -0.62 -31.47 -48.69
C GLN A 685 -0.72 -30.00 -48.21
N GLU A 686 -1.09 -29.69 -46.95
CA GLU A 686 -0.84 -28.34 -46.40
C GLU A 686 0.53 -28.22 -45.71
N ALA A 687 1.15 -29.35 -45.35
CA ALA A 687 2.40 -29.36 -44.61
C ALA A 687 3.61 -28.83 -45.42
N GLN A 688 3.64 -28.98 -46.75
CA GLN A 688 4.85 -28.72 -47.54
C GLN A 688 5.03 -27.25 -48.00
N GLU A 689 3.98 -26.42 -47.99
CA GLU A 689 4.10 -24.97 -48.28
C GLU A 689 4.19 -24.10 -47.02
N ARG A 690 4.24 -24.70 -45.81
CA ARG A 690 4.52 -23.99 -44.54
C ARG A 690 5.87 -24.33 -43.91
N ILE A 691 6.70 -25.17 -44.55
CA ILE A 691 8.07 -25.50 -44.11
C ILE A 691 9.09 -24.63 -44.89
N SER A 692 8.89 -23.32 -44.86
CA SER A 692 9.86 -22.32 -45.32
C SER A 692 9.56 -20.93 -44.72
N ASP A 693 10.00 -20.71 -43.46
CA ASP A 693 10.65 -19.45 -43.00
C ASP A 693 10.81 -19.34 -41.47
N ARG A 694 10.12 -20.16 -40.65
CA ARG A 694 10.22 -20.09 -39.17
C ARG A 694 10.49 -21.44 -38.50
N GLY A 695 11.66 -22.01 -38.80
CA GLY A 695 12.14 -23.29 -38.26
C GLY A 695 13.65 -23.27 -37.95
N GLY A 696 14.09 -22.35 -37.10
CA GLY A 696 15.46 -22.32 -36.58
C GLY A 696 15.76 -23.56 -35.73
N ASN A 697 16.94 -24.16 -35.90
CA ASN A 697 17.28 -25.45 -35.31
C ASN A 697 18.13 -25.23 -34.05
N TYR A 698 17.48 -25.12 -32.88
CA TYR A 698 18.05 -24.74 -31.57
C TYR A 698 19.51 -25.20 -31.32
N LEU A 699 19.85 -26.47 -31.53
CA LEU A 699 21.20 -26.99 -31.27
C LEU A 699 22.27 -26.36 -32.21
N THR A 700 21.87 -26.03 -33.44
CA THR A 700 22.69 -25.30 -34.41
C THR A 700 22.88 -23.85 -33.98
N ASP A 701 21.85 -23.23 -33.42
CA ASP A 701 21.90 -21.86 -32.91
C ASP A 701 22.77 -21.77 -31.65
N MET A 702 22.65 -22.71 -30.70
CA MET A 702 23.55 -22.81 -29.54
C MET A 702 25.01 -22.98 -29.97
N LEU A 703 25.26 -23.86 -30.96
CA LEU A 703 26.59 -24.05 -31.54
C LEU A 703 27.12 -22.78 -32.21
N ASN A 704 26.27 -22.02 -32.91
CA ASN A 704 26.65 -20.77 -33.58
C ASN A 704 26.97 -19.66 -32.58
N LEU A 705 26.22 -19.53 -31.50
CA LEU A 705 26.51 -18.61 -30.40
C LEU A 705 27.81 -19.01 -29.67
N LEU A 706 28.03 -20.30 -29.42
CA LEU A 706 29.27 -20.81 -28.81
C LEU A 706 30.51 -20.54 -29.69
N LYS A 707 30.36 -20.67 -31.01
CA LYS A 707 31.39 -20.26 -32.00
C LYS A 707 31.64 -18.75 -31.99
N GLN A 708 30.62 -17.92 -31.87
CA GLN A 708 30.75 -16.45 -31.81
C GLN A 708 31.44 -16.00 -30.51
N GLN A 709 31.13 -16.62 -29.36
CA GLN A 709 31.80 -16.39 -28.08
C GLN A 709 33.24 -16.94 -28.07
N GLY A 710 33.52 -18.02 -28.81
CA GLY A 710 34.86 -18.59 -29.00
C GLY A 710 35.44 -19.28 -27.77
N GLY A 711 34.59 -19.78 -26.86
CA GLY A 711 35.03 -20.52 -25.67
C GLY A 711 34.22 -20.25 -24.40
N VAL A 712 34.42 -21.09 -23.39
CA VAL A 712 33.72 -21.06 -22.09
C VAL A 712 34.67 -20.53 -21.00
N LEU A 713 34.14 -19.80 -20.02
CA LEU A 713 34.91 -19.19 -18.94
C LEU A 713 34.79 -19.97 -17.62
N PHE A 714 35.95 -20.31 -17.05
CA PHE A 714 36.09 -20.96 -15.74
C PHE A 714 36.46 -19.98 -14.62
N SER A 715 36.22 -20.42 -13.39
CA SER A 715 36.66 -19.73 -12.16
C SER A 715 38.16 -19.38 -12.20
N GLY A 716 38.50 -18.24 -11.57
CA GLY A 716 39.86 -17.69 -11.65
C GLY A 716 40.25 -17.11 -13.02
N ARG A 717 39.28 -16.58 -13.77
CA ARG A 717 39.45 -15.88 -15.08
C ARG A 717 40.06 -16.75 -16.19
N ARG A 718 39.90 -18.07 -16.15
CA ARG A 718 40.46 -18.99 -17.16
C ARG A 718 39.46 -19.23 -18.29
N LYS A 719 39.56 -18.47 -19.38
CA LYS A 719 38.82 -18.80 -20.62
C LYS A 719 39.46 -20.02 -21.29
N MET A 720 38.67 -21.07 -21.50
CA MET A 720 39.01 -22.16 -22.40
C MET A 720 38.51 -21.80 -23.81
N GLU A 721 39.44 -21.41 -24.67
CA GLU A 721 39.15 -21.24 -26.09
C GLU A 721 38.73 -22.57 -26.71
N LEU A 722 37.60 -22.56 -27.42
CA LEU A 722 37.10 -23.71 -28.17
C LEU A 722 37.33 -23.49 -29.65
N ARG A 723 38.15 -24.34 -30.24
CA ARG A 723 38.53 -24.31 -31.66
C ARG A 723 37.91 -25.53 -32.37
N ASN A 724 37.81 -25.46 -33.69
CA ASN A 724 37.28 -26.53 -34.54
C ASN A 724 35.86 -27.05 -34.16
N LEU A 725 35.05 -26.18 -33.52
CA LEU A 725 33.69 -26.50 -33.07
C LEU A 725 32.77 -26.94 -34.21
N ARG A 726 32.31 -28.20 -34.15
CA ARG A 726 31.37 -28.80 -35.11
C ARG A 726 30.18 -29.43 -34.39
N LEU A 727 29.05 -29.52 -35.11
CA LEU A 727 27.87 -30.23 -34.62
C LEU A 727 28.22 -31.72 -34.49
N LEU A 728 27.75 -32.33 -33.41
CA LEU A 728 27.82 -33.76 -33.16
C LEU A 728 26.39 -34.26 -32.90
N ASN A 729 26.11 -35.51 -33.22
CA ASN A 729 24.84 -36.15 -32.90
C ASN A 729 25.14 -37.58 -32.44
N LEU A 730 25.45 -37.72 -31.15
CA LEU A 730 25.96 -38.96 -30.57
C LEU A 730 25.40 -39.11 -29.15
N GLY A 731 24.21 -39.69 -29.05
CA GLY A 731 23.39 -39.58 -27.82
C GLY A 731 23.18 -38.10 -27.47
N TYR A 732 23.20 -37.78 -26.18
CA TYR A 732 23.15 -36.39 -25.71
C TYR A 732 24.42 -35.54 -25.97
N LEU A 733 25.37 -35.96 -26.81
CA LEU A 733 26.50 -35.11 -27.23
C LEU A 733 26.15 -34.36 -28.54
N HIS A 734 26.01 -33.04 -28.42
CA HIS A 734 25.44 -32.15 -29.43
C HIS A 734 26.49 -31.33 -30.21
N ALA A 735 27.71 -31.21 -29.68
CA ALA A 735 28.86 -30.66 -30.40
C ALA A 735 30.18 -31.27 -29.91
N GLU A 736 31.22 -31.19 -30.73
CA GLU A 736 32.61 -31.40 -30.31
C GLU A 736 33.53 -30.29 -30.82
N GLY A 737 34.67 -30.13 -30.17
CA GLY A 737 35.75 -29.22 -30.56
C GLY A 737 37.04 -29.54 -29.81
N GLU A 738 38.00 -28.63 -29.91
CA GLU A 738 39.34 -28.78 -29.34
C GLU A 738 39.70 -27.57 -28.46
N ALA A 739 40.30 -27.83 -27.30
CA ALA A 739 40.85 -26.81 -26.42
C ALA A 739 42.38 -26.97 -26.30
N GLN A 740 43.11 -25.88 -26.06
CA GLN A 740 44.53 -25.94 -25.71
C GLN A 740 44.72 -25.65 -24.22
N GLN A 741 45.34 -26.59 -23.49
CA GLN A 741 45.66 -26.43 -22.09
C GLN A 741 47.06 -27.00 -21.80
N ASN A 742 47.92 -26.19 -21.17
CA ASN A 742 49.30 -26.55 -20.80
C ASN A 742 50.13 -27.17 -21.97
N GLY A 743 49.93 -26.66 -23.19
CA GLY A 743 50.63 -27.15 -24.40
C GLY A 743 50.10 -28.46 -24.98
N LYS A 744 49.03 -29.04 -24.42
CA LYS A 744 48.32 -30.19 -24.99
C LYS A 744 47.00 -29.74 -25.63
N THR A 745 46.62 -30.41 -26.71
CA THR A 745 45.27 -30.35 -27.26
C THR A 745 44.38 -31.32 -26.50
N LEU A 746 43.24 -30.86 -26.02
CA LEU A 746 42.21 -31.65 -25.35
C LEU A 746 40.98 -31.71 -26.24
N ARG A 747 40.38 -32.89 -26.38
CA ARG A 747 39.09 -33.08 -27.08
C ARG A 747 37.95 -32.73 -26.14
N VAL A 748 37.09 -31.81 -26.58
CA VAL A 748 35.94 -31.32 -25.80
C VAL A 748 34.65 -31.76 -26.45
N ALA A 749 33.77 -32.42 -25.69
CA ALA A 749 32.38 -32.64 -26.05
C ALA A 749 31.47 -31.63 -25.34
N VAL A 750 30.36 -31.26 -25.97
CA VAL A 750 29.33 -30.37 -25.40
C VAL A 750 27.97 -31.04 -25.50
N SER A 751 27.29 -31.17 -24.36
CA SER A 751 25.88 -31.51 -24.26
C SER A 751 25.10 -30.26 -23.94
N PHE A 752 24.40 -29.70 -24.93
CA PHE A 752 23.36 -28.71 -24.65
C PHE A 752 22.16 -29.37 -23.96
N GLY A 753 21.64 -28.74 -22.90
CA GLY A 753 20.36 -29.08 -22.29
C GLY A 753 19.18 -28.77 -23.23
N PRO A 754 17.98 -29.26 -22.91
CA PRO A 754 16.78 -28.91 -23.67
C PRO A 754 16.56 -27.39 -23.67
N GLN A 755 16.02 -26.88 -24.78
CA GLN A 755 15.69 -25.45 -24.93
C GLN A 755 14.74 -24.93 -23.86
N TYR A 756 13.91 -25.84 -23.33
CA TYR A 756 12.78 -25.57 -22.44
C TYR A 756 12.76 -26.60 -21.31
N GLY A 757 13.83 -26.65 -20.50
CA GLY A 757 13.92 -27.53 -19.33
C GLY A 757 15.31 -27.57 -18.67
N PRO A 758 15.45 -28.27 -17.54
CA PRO A 758 16.74 -28.52 -16.91
C PRO A 758 17.52 -29.64 -17.64
N ILE A 759 18.84 -29.66 -17.47
CA ILE A 759 19.62 -30.89 -17.72
C ILE A 759 19.19 -31.95 -16.70
N THR A 760 18.76 -33.12 -17.18
CA THR A 760 18.25 -34.20 -16.33
C THR A 760 19.33 -35.17 -15.88
N ALA A 761 19.06 -35.94 -14.83
CA ALA A 761 19.99 -36.97 -14.34
C ALA A 761 20.27 -38.06 -15.40
N ALA A 762 19.27 -38.38 -16.23
CA ALA A 762 19.39 -39.31 -17.36
C ALA A 762 20.31 -38.74 -18.46
N GLN A 763 20.06 -37.49 -18.89
CA GLN A 763 20.91 -36.80 -19.88
C GLN A 763 22.36 -36.72 -19.40
N ALA A 764 22.58 -36.32 -18.14
CA ALA A 764 23.92 -36.18 -17.58
C ALA A 764 24.68 -37.53 -17.54
N ASN A 765 24.02 -38.62 -17.13
CA ASN A 765 24.61 -39.95 -17.13
C ASN A 765 24.99 -40.41 -18.55
N GLU A 766 24.07 -40.35 -19.51
CA GLU A 766 24.34 -40.81 -20.88
C GLU A 766 25.41 -39.95 -21.58
N ALA A 767 25.40 -38.64 -21.38
CA ALA A 767 26.44 -37.75 -21.89
C ALA A 767 27.83 -38.12 -21.31
N ILE A 768 27.92 -38.45 -20.02
CA ILE A 768 29.17 -38.89 -19.37
C ILE A 768 29.64 -40.24 -19.93
N GLN A 769 28.77 -41.25 -20.03
CA GLN A 769 29.16 -42.55 -20.58
C GLN A 769 29.62 -42.41 -22.04
N THR A 770 28.86 -41.67 -22.85
CA THR A 770 29.18 -41.47 -24.27
C THR A 770 30.47 -40.67 -24.47
N ALA A 771 30.71 -39.63 -23.66
CA ALA A 771 31.96 -38.87 -23.71
C ALA A 771 33.18 -39.74 -23.34
N LYS A 772 33.04 -40.58 -22.32
CA LYS A 772 34.07 -41.52 -21.88
C LYS A 772 34.36 -42.60 -22.94
N LEU A 773 33.32 -43.20 -23.52
CA LEU A 773 33.45 -44.25 -24.55
C LEU A 773 34.14 -43.73 -25.82
N ASN A 774 33.99 -42.45 -26.14
CA ASN A 774 34.54 -41.83 -27.33
C ASN A 774 35.85 -41.05 -27.08
N ALA A 775 36.48 -41.24 -25.92
CA ALA A 775 37.76 -40.64 -25.54
C ALA A 775 37.80 -39.11 -25.75
N TYR A 776 36.87 -38.40 -25.12
CA TYR A 776 36.98 -36.96 -24.87
C TYR A 776 37.69 -36.71 -23.54
N ASP A 777 38.52 -35.66 -23.47
CA ASP A 777 39.21 -35.23 -22.25
C ASP A 777 38.32 -34.32 -21.38
N VAL A 778 37.37 -33.63 -22.01
CA VAL A 778 36.47 -32.66 -21.35
C VAL A 778 35.03 -32.84 -21.85
N LEU A 779 34.06 -32.77 -20.94
CA LEU A 779 32.63 -32.70 -21.22
C LEU A 779 32.04 -31.42 -20.60
N ILE A 780 31.41 -30.59 -21.43
CA ILE A 780 30.63 -29.43 -20.99
C ILE A 780 29.14 -29.79 -21.04
N LEU A 781 28.46 -29.71 -19.90
CA LEU A 781 27.01 -29.82 -19.76
C LEU A 781 26.45 -28.39 -19.69
N ALA A 782 25.87 -27.90 -20.78
CA ALA A 782 25.49 -26.50 -20.97
C ALA A 782 23.96 -26.33 -21.03
N GLY A 783 23.32 -25.67 -20.07
CA GLY A 783 21.85 -25.54 -20.02
C GLY A 783 21.36 -24.33 -19.23
N PHE A 784 20.08 -23.99 -19.37
CA PHE A 784 19.45 -22.88 -18.64
C PHE A 784 19.26 -23.18 -17.15
N SER A 785 19.08 -24.46 -16.80
CA SER A 785 19.00 -24.97 -15.43
C SER A 785 19.41 -26.45 -15.39
N ILE A 786 19.44 -27.04 -14.20
CA ILE A 786 19.82 -28.45 -13.99
C ILE A 786 19.12 -29.02 -12.76
N GLU A 787 18.75 -30.31 -12.81
CA GLU A 787 18.16 -31.02 -11.67
C GLU A 787 19.19 -31.22 -10.54
N ALA A 788 18.75 -31.10 -9.28
CA ALA A 788 19.62 -31.36 -8.13
C ALA A 788 20.17 -32.81 -8.10
N GLU A 789 19.41 -33.77 -8.63
CA GLU A 789 19.88 -35.16 -8.79
C GLU A 789 20.93 -35.29 -9.91
N ALA A 790 20.81 -34.53 -11.00
CA ALA A 790 21.83 -34.46 -12.04
C ALA A 790 23.13 -33.81 -11.52
N GLN A 791 23.04 -32.73 -10.73
CA GLN A 791 24.21 -32.13 -10.07
C GLN A 791 24.92 -33.14 -9.16
N ALA A 792 24.18 -33.80 -8.26
CA ALA A 792 24.74 -34.79 -7.35
C ALA A 792 25.33 -36.01 -8.07
N PHE A 793 24.72 -36.44 -9.18
CA PHE A 793 25.25 -37.50 -10.03
C PHE A 793 26.59 -37.09 -10.66
N VAL A 794 26.67 -35.90 -11.27
CA VAL A 794 27.88 -35.41 -11.95
C VAL A 794 29.02 -35.19 -10.97
N GLN A 795 28.74 -34.67 -9.76
CA GLN A 795 29.74 -34.51 -8.71
C GLN A 795 30.38 -35.86 -8.35
N LYS A 796 29.55 -36.88 -8.11
CA LYS A 796 30.01 -38.26 -7.85
C LYS A 796 30.72 -38.89 -9.05
N ALA A 797 30.31 -38.55 -10.28
CA ALA A 797 30.95 -39.03 -11.50
C ALA A 797 32.35 -38.42 -11.71
N ALA A 798 32.55 -37.14 -11.36
CA ALA A 798 33.85 -36.46 -11.50
C ALA A 798 34.94 -37.08 -10.61
N GLU A 799 34.58 -37.64 -9.46
CA GLU A 799 35.50 -38.36 -8.56
C GLU A 799 35.82 -39.78 -9.07
N LEU A 800 34.85 -40.46 -9.68
CA LEU A 800 34.96 -41.87 -10.10
C LEU A 800 35.50 -42.04 -11.53
N VAL A 801 35.26 -41.10 -12.44
CA VAL A 801 35.62 -41.20 -13.87
C VAL A 801 37.00 -40.61 -14.14
N ARG A 802 38.04 -41.36 -13.82
CA ARG A 802 39.43 -41.00 -14.18
C ARG A 802 39.56 -40.77 -15.70
N GLY A 803 40.01 -39.58 -16.08
CA GLY A 803 40.36 -39.22 -17.46
C GLY A 803 39.37 -38.31 -18.20
N LEU A 804 38.23 -37.95 -17.59
CA LEU A 804 37.25 -37.02 -18.17
C LEU A 804 36.95 -35.87 -17.20
N SER A 805 37.28 -34.63 -17.57
CA SER A 805 36.90 -33.43 -16.81
C SER A 805 35.46 -33.05 -17.16
N ILE A 806 34.56 -32.95 -16.17
CA ILE A 806 33.14 -32.61 -16.40
C ILE A 806 32.85 -31.23 -15.83
N HIS A 807 32.17 -30.39 -16.60
CA HIS A 807 31.93 -28.98 -16.27
C HIS A 807 30.50 -28.55 -16.61
N PHE A 808 29.92 -27.66 -15.81
CA PHE A 808 28.61 -27.07 -16.06
C PHE A 808 28.74 -25.65 -16.61
N ALA A 809 27.97 -25.33 -17.65
CA ALA A 809 27.78 -23.96 -18.13
C ALA A 809 26.30 -23.57 -18.06
N ALA A 810 26.00 -22.45 -17.42
CA ALA A 810 24.71 -21.79 -17.59
C ALA A 810 24.63 -21.18 -19.00
N ILE A 811 23.50 -21.38 -19.68
CA ILE A 811 23.14 -20.61 -20.88
C ILE A 811 22.34 -19.39 -20.42
N ALA A 812 22.71 -18.20 -20.88
CA ALA A 812 21.97 -16.96 -20.62
C ALA A 812 20.52 -17.07 -21.18
N PRO A 813 19.46 -16.86 -20.36
CA PRO A 813 18.06 -16.95 -20.80
C PRO A 813 17.73 -16.07 -22.02
N ASP A 814 18.46 -14.95 -22.16
CA ASP A 814 18.54 -14.02 -23.28
C ASP A 814 18.49 -14.70 -24.66
N VAL A 815 19.11 -15.89 -24.77
CA VAL A 815 19.21 -16.69 -26.00
C VAL A 815 17.85 -17.11 -26.56
N LEU A 816 16.85 -17.31 -25.70
CA LEU A 816 15.51 -17.73 -26.11
C LEU A 816 14.68 -16.61 -26.77
N VAL A 817 15.25 -15.40 -26.92
CA VAL A 817 14.54 -14.18 -27.33
C VAL A 817 14.77 -13.78 -28.79
N GLY A 818 15.71 -14.42 -29.50
CA GLY A 818 15.89 -14.28 -30.96
C GLY A 818 16.56 -12.96 -31.41
N ASP A 819 16.08 -12.42 -32.55
CA ASP A 819 16.72 -11.36 -33.38
C ASP A 819 17.06 -10.02 -32.69
N LEU A 820 16.68 -9.82 -31.43
CA LEU A 820 17.01 -8.61 -30.66
C LEU A 820 18.37 -8.69 -29.93
N LEU A 821 19.05 -9.83 -29.97
CA LEU A 821 20.42 -9.98 -29.49
C LEU A 821 21.42 -9.21 -30.35
N LYS A 822 21.93 -8.08 -29.83
CA LYS A 822 23.19 -7.50 -30.30
C LYS A 822 24.36 -8.41 -29.89
N THR A 823 24.72 -9.36 -30.74
CA THR A 823 25.85 -10.29 -30.62
C THR A 823 27.22 -9.58 -30.74
N THR A 824 27.46 -8.63 -29.85
CA THR A 824 28.78 -8.02 -29.67
C THR A 824 29.70 -9.00 -28.94
N ARG A 825 31.03 -8.85 -29.08
CA ARG A 825 32.02 -9.69 -28.38
C ARG A 825 31.99 -9.60 -26.84
N ALA A 826 31.10 -8.80 -26.26
CA ALA A 826 30.89 -8.64 -24.83
C ALA A 826 29.65 -9.37 -24.28
N SER A 827 28.73 -9.87 -25.13
CA SER A 827 27.60 -10.69 -24.66
C SER A 827 28.09 -12.11 -24.34
N GLN A 828 28.29 -12.41 -23.06
CA GLN A 828 28.82 -13.70 -22.59
C GLN A 828 27.66 -14.64 -22.28
N ILE A 829 27.40 -15.57 -23.20
CA ILE A 829 26.20 -16.41 -23.26
C ILE A 829 26.38 -17.74 -22.49
N PHE A 830 27.61 -18.26 -22.43
CA PHE A 830 27.96 -19.52 -21.75
C PHE A 830 28.96 -19.28 -20.62
N THR A 831 28.55 -19.49 -19.37
CA THR A 831 29.34 -19.16 -18.16
C THR A 831 29.23 -20.26 -17.10
N VAL A 832 30.33 -20.62 -16.43
CA VAL A 832 30.34 -21.61 -15.34
C VAL A 832 29.76 -21.01 -14.06
N PHE A 833 28.82 -21.72 -13.42
CA PHE A 833 28.07 -21.25 -12.23
C PHE A 833 28.90 -21.39 -10.94
N GLY A 834 28.88 -20.36 -10.08
CA GLY A 834 29.46 -20.40 -8.74
C GLY A 834 28.43 -20.85 -7.69
N GLN A 835 28.85 -21.68 -6.73
CA GLN A 835 27.98 -22.14 -5.64
C GLN A 835 28.30 -21.38 -4.33
N PRO A 836 27.34 -21.31 -3.38
CA PRO A 836 27.65 -21.10 -1.97
C PRO A 836 28.71 -22.11 -1.46
N ASP A 837 29.72 -21.65 -0.72
CA ASP A 837 30.57 -22.51 0.11
C ASP A 837 29.92 -22.63 1.49
N VAL A 838 29.38 -23.82 1.77
CA VAL A 838 28.60 -24.11 2.97
C VAL A 838 29.25 -25.26 3.73
N GLN A 839 29.62 -25.01 4.98
CA GLN A 839 30.01 -26.06 5.91
C GLN A 839 28.80 -26.45 6.78
N VAL A 840 28.45 -27.73 6.79
CA VAL A 840 27.57 -28.32 7.80
C VAL A 840 28.43 -28.85 8.95
N ALA A 841 28.07 -28.53 10.18
CA ALA A 841 28.67 -29.06 11.39
C ALA A 841 27.61 -29.76 12.25
N GLN A 842 27.99 -30.82 12.95
CA GLN A 842 27.14 -31.47 13.94
C GLN A 842 27.56 -30.97 15.33
N VAL A 843 26.59 -30.47 16.12
CA VAL A 843 26.84 -29.86 17.44
C VAL A 843 26.57 -30.85 18.57
N ASP A 844 25.56 -31.70 18.40
CA ASP A 844 25.26 -32.84 19.27
C ASP A 844 24.71 -34.02 18.44
N ASN A 845 24.42 -35.16 19.08
CA ASN A 845 23.94 -36.37 18.40
C ASN A 845 22.58 -36.22 17.66
N SER A 846 21.91 -35.07 17.77
CA SER A 846 20.61 -34.75 17.16
C SER A 846 20.55 -33.43 16.40
N CYS A 847 21.46 -32.47 16.65
CA CYS A 847 21.40 -31.11 16.07
C CYS A 847 22.60 -30.76 15.18
N TYR A 848 22.29 -30.09 14.06
CA TYR A 848 23.26 -29.56 13.10
C TYR A 848 23.27 -28.02 13.11
N THR A 849 24.38 -27.44 12.67
CA THR A 849 24.52 -26.02 12.31
C THR A 849 25.13 -25.88 10.92
N VAL A 850 24.92 -24.72 10.30
CA VAL A 850 25.33 -24.39 8.94
C VAL A 850 26.13 -23.09 8.97
N GLU A 851 27.34 -23.09 8.40
CA GLU A 851 28.17 -21.91 8.21
C GLU A 851 28.29 -21.58 6.71
N LEU A 852 27.85 -20.38 6.33
CA LEU A 852 28.13 -19.80 5.02
C LEU A 852 29.53 -19.18 5.03
N ARG A 853 30.48 -19.82 4.35
CA ARG A 853 31.86 -19.34 4.26
C ARG A 853 32.03 -18.26 3.18
N GLY A 854 31.31 -18.40 2.07
CA GLY A 854 31.34 -17.47 0.96
C GLY A 854 30.43 -17.87 -0.20
N VAL A 855 30.51 -17.10 -1.28
CA VAL A 855 29.79 -17.34 -2.53
C VAL A 855 30.62 -16.81 -3.71
N ASP A 856 30.80 -17.64 -4.73
CA ASP A 856 31.42 -17.23 -6.00
C ASP A 856 30.36 -16.54 -6.88
N LEU A 857 30.45 -15.22 -7.01
CA LEU A 857 29.54 -14.39 -7.80
C LEU A 857 30.20 -13.97 -9.11
N TYR A 858 29.56 -14.28 -10.24
CA TYR A 858 30.04 -13.87 -11.56
C TYR A 858 29.54 -12.46 -11.92
N ASP A 859 30.44 -11.57 -12.32
CA ASP A 859 30.10 -10.25 -12.84
C ASP A 859 30.09 -10.25 -14.39
N PRO A 860 28.91 -10.13 -15.03
CA PRO A 860 28.81 -10.10 -16.49
C PRO A 860 29.44 -8.87 -17.15
N LEU A 861 29.66 -7.77 -16.41
CA LEU A 861 30.28 -6.55 -16.93
C LEU A 861 31.80 -6.69 -17.10
N THR A 862 32.44 -7.37 -16.16
CA THR A 862 33.91 -7.53 -16.12
C THR A 862 34.38 -8.89 -16.62
N GLY A 863 33.50 -9.90 -16.63
CA GLY A 863 33.85 -11.30 -16.87
C GLY A 863 34.61 -11.95 -15.71
N GLU A 864 34.62 -11.32 -14.53
CA GLU A 864 35.32 -11.80 -13.35
C GLU A 864 34.39 -12.61 -12.42
N VAL A 865 34.98 -13.56 -11.69
CA VAL A 865 34.33 -14.22 -10.55
C VAL A 865 34.86 -13.54 -9.29
N HIS A 866 33.94 -12.93 -8.53
CA HIS A 866 34.19 -12.33 -7.24
C HIS A 866 33.76 -13.31 -6.15
N SER A 867 34.73 -13.92 -5.46
CA SER A 867 34.49 -14.72 -4.27
C SER A 867 34.19 -13.78 -3.09
N SER A 868 32.92 -13.46 -2.88
CA SER A 868 32.49 -12.74 -1.66
C SER A 868 32.53 -13.70 -0.47
N ARG A 869 32.98 -13.19 0.68
CA ARG A 869 32.91 -13.93 1.94
C ARG A 869 31.47 -13.99 2.44
N GLY A 870 31.14 -14.92 3.35
CA GLY A 870 29.79 -15.04 3.90
C GLY A 870 29.30 -13.78 4.63
N ASP A 871 30.22 -12.94 5.12
CA ASP A 871 29.93 -11.63 5.72
C ASP A 871 29.70 -10.49 4.70
N ASP A 872 29.90 -10.74 3.40
CA ASP A 872 29.76 -9.80 2.28
C ASP A 872 28.61 -10.20 1.32
N VAL A 873 27.46 -10.57 1.88
CA VAL A 873 26.22 -10.88 1.13
C VAL A 873 25.05 -10.03 1.64
N ALA A 874 24.04 -9.79 0.81
CA ALA A 874 22.88 -9.00 1.22
C ALA A 874 21.99 -9.79 2.20
N ALA A 875 21.71 -11.05 1.86
CA ALA A 875 20.95 -11.96 2.71
C ALA A 875 21.39 -13.42 2.49
N TRP A 876 21.15 -14.27 3.48
CA TRP A 876 21.10 -15.72 3.25
C TRP A 876 20.00 -16.37 4.08
N PHE A 877 19.49 -17.49 3.58
CA PHE A 877 18.33 -18.20 4.09
C PHE A 877 18.62 -19.69 4.19
N LEU A 878 18.04 -20.34 5.20
CA LEU A 878 18.15 -21.77 5.44
C LEU A 878 16.76 -22.41 5.48
N ASP A 879 16.56 -23.39 4.59
CA ASP A 879 15.54 -24.43 4.71
C ASP A 879 16.16 -25.63 5.42
N THR A 880 15.55 -26.04 6.53
CA THR A 880 16.05 -27.12 7.40
C THR A 880 15.56 -28.51 7.01
N ASP A 881 14.56 -28.62 6.10
CA ASP A 881 14.04 -29.91 5.63
C ASP A 881 13.48 -29.81 4.19
N TYR A 882 14.36 -29.55 3.23
CA TYR A 882 13.99 -29.23 1.86
C TYR A 882 13.34 -30.43 1.14
N ASP A 883 12.10 -30.25 0.65
CA ASP A 883 11.30 -31.26 -0.05
C ASP A 883 11.79 -31.55 -1.48
N GLY A 884 12.61 -30.66 -2.05
CA GLY A 884 13.10 -30.73 -3.43
C GLY A 884 12.26 -29.94 -4.44
N LYS A 885 11.29 -29.14 -4.00
CA LYS A 885 10.35 -28.41 -4.85
C LYS A 885 10.17 -26.95 -4.43
N THR A 886 9.87 -26.68 -3.15
CA THR A 886 9.59 -25.32 -2.63
C THR A 886 10.55 -24.98 -1.50
N PHE A 887 11.15 -23.79 -1.52
CA PHE A 887 12.08 -23.37 -0.48
C PHE A 887 11.30 -22.79 0.72
N HIS A 888 11.44 -23.42 1.89
CA HIS A 888 10.80 -22.96 3.13
C HIS A 888 11.80 -22.18 3.98
N ILE A 889 11.59 -20.87 4.17
CA ILE A 889 12.51 -20.04 4.97
C ILE A 889 12.28 -20.32 6.46
N CYS A 890 13.07 -21.24 7.02
CA CYS A 890 13.06 -21.59 8.44
C CYS A 890 13.95 -20.65 9.27
N GLN A 891 15.10 -20.25 8.74
CA GLN A 891 15.98 -19.24 9.34
C GLN A 891 16.43 -18.21 8.28
N ALA A 892 16.65 -16.96 8.69
CA ALA A 892 16.99 -15.87 7.79
C ALA A 892 18.02 -14.91 8.41
N PHE A 893 18.97 -14.47 7.58
CA PHE A 893 20.16 -13.73 8.00
C PHE A 893 20.42 -12.56 7.06
N PHE A 894 20.80 -11.40 7.62
CA PHE A 894 21.08 -10.17 6.86
C PHE A 894 22.44 -9.58 7.28
N PRO A 895 23.58 -10.22 6.93
CA PRO A 895 24.91 -9.72 7.33
C PRO A 895 25.24 -8.36 6.72
N GLY A 896 24.79 -8.10 5.47
CA GLY A 896 24.95 -6.83 4.79
C GLY A 896 24.19 -5.63 5.39
N ASP A 897 23.18 -5.85 6.25
CA ASP A 897 22.44 -4.77 6.92
C ASP A 897 22.40 -4.93 8.45
N LYS A 898 23.31 -4.23 9.12
CA LYS A 898 23.39 -4.17 10.58
C LYS A 898 22.15 -3.57 11.25
N LYS A 899 21.36 -2.74 10.53
CA LYS A 899 20.12 -2.16 11.06
C LYS A 899 18.91 -3.08 10.92
N ALA A 900 18.98 -4.11 10.07
CA ALA A 900 17.85 -4.95 9.63
C ALA A 900 16.90 -5.32 10.79
N TRP A 901 17.43 -5.95 11.83
CA TRP A 901 16.63 -6.45 12.94
C TRP A 901 16.34 -5.45 14.06
N GLU A 902 16.89 -4.23 14.04
CA GLU A 902 16.84 -3.30 15.19
C GLU A 902 15.41 -3.00 15.69
N LYS A 903 14.44 -2.85 14.77
CA LYS A 903 13.04 -2.55 15.13
C LYS A 903 12.40 -3.70 15.91
N LEU A 904 12.70 -4.95 15.52
CA LEU A 904 12.23 -6.15 16.21
C LEU A 904 13.04 -6.42 17.48
N GLN A 905 14.37 -6.25 17.45
CA GLN A 905 15.26 -6.39 18.62
C GLN A 905 14.87 -5.45 19.77
N ARG A 906 14.49 -4.19 19.46
CA ARG A 906 13.98 -3.24 20.46
C ARG A 906 12.58 -3.62 20.98
N ALA A 907 11.72 -4.18 20.15
CA ALA A 907 10.36 -4.58 20.51
C ALA A 907 10.29 -5.88 21.32
N LEU A 908 11.17 -6.83 21.01
CA LEU A 908 11.17 -8.21 21.52
C LEU A 908 12.27 -8.46 22.56
N LYS A 909 12.95 -7.39 23.04
CA LYS A 909 14.09 -7.44 23.99
C LYS A 909 13.84 -8.23 25.29
N VAL A 910 12.57 -8.39 25.68
CA VAL A 910 12.16 -9.17 26.86
C VAL A 910 12.03 -10.66 26.54
N GLN A 911 11.67 -11.02 25.30
CA GLN A 911 11.28 -12.36 24.85
C GLN A 911 12.40 -13.11 24.12
N ILE A 912 13.17 -12.38 23.30
CA ILE A 912 14.27 -12.89 22.47
C ILE A 912 15.57 -12.30 23.00
N ASP A 913 16.61 -13.13 23.00
CA ASP A 913 17.91 -12.70 23.51
C ASP A 913 18.60 -11.71 22.54
N PRO A 914 19.17 -10.59 23.02
CA PRO A 914 19.86 -9.65 22.15
C PRO A 914 21.00 -10.26 21.34
N GLU A 915 21.73 -11.26 21.87
CA GLU A 915 22.80 -11.95 21.13
C GLU A 915 22.27 -12.83 20.01
N ALA A 916 21.03 -13.32 20.11
CA ALA A 916 20.39 -14.03 19.01
C ALA A 916 20.17 -13.10 17.80
N PHE A 917 19.75 -11.85 18.02
CA PHE A 917 19.66 -10.88 16.93
C PHE A 917 21.02 -10.51 16.32
N GLU A 918 22.13 -10.58 17.08
CA GLU A 918 23.47 -10.46 16.50
C GLU A 918 23.85 -11.70 15.65
N LYS A 919 23.46 -12.91 16.07
CA LYS A 919 23.60 -14.13 15.25
C LYS A 919 22.78 -14.05 13.95
N MET A 920 21.60 -13.43 13.95
CA MET A 920 20.81 -13.15 12.73
C MET A 920 21.44 -12.09 11.79
N ARG A 921 22.59 -11.51 12.15
CA ARG A 921 23.46 -10.68 11.30
C ARG A 921 24.77 -11.39 10.94
N GLY A 922 24.90 -12.69 11.24
CA GLY A 922 26.11 -13.48 11.04
C GLY A 922 26.03 -14.48 9.89
N THR A 923 27.06 -15.32 9.81
CA THR A 923 27.24 -16.37 8.79
C THR A 923 26.90 -17.78 9.27
N VAL A 924 26.51 -17.95 10.54
CA VAL A 924 26.30 -19.25 11.18
C VAL A 924 24.85 -19.39 11.63
N SER A 925 24.22 -20.52 11.33
CA SER A 925 22.84 -20.82 11.68
C SER A 925 22.64 -21.04 13.18
N PHE A 926 21.38 -20.95 13.62
CA PHE A 926 20.97 -21.56 14.89
C PHE A 926 20.95 -23.08 14.73
N PRO A 927 21.21 -23.86 15.80
CA PRO A 927 21.07 -25.31 15.77
C PRO A 927 19.66 -25.73 15.36
N PHE A 928 19.57 -26.77 14.54
CA PHE A 928 18.30 -27.38 14.11
C PHE A 928 18.42 -28.90 14.06
N GLN A 929 17.28 -29.58 14.23
CA GLN A 929 17.17 -31.02 14.07
C GLN A 929 16.86 -31.35 12.59
N PRO A 930 17.33 -32.50 12.07
CA PRO A 930 16.98 -32.96 10.73
C PRO A 930 15.47 -33.28 10.66
N GLY A 931 14.80 -32.83 9.60
CA GLY A 931 13.41 -33.21 9.34
C GLY A 931 13.26 -34.54 8.59
N GLU A 932 12.08 -34.77 8.02
CA GLU A 932 11.69 -36.03 7.37
C GLU A 932 12.47 -36.30 6.09
N HIS A 933 12.87 -35.26 5.36
CA HIS A 933 13.61 -35.36 4.10
C HIS A 933 15.13 -35.41 4.29
N LYS A 934 15.65 -35.14 5.49
CA LYS A 934 17.09 -35.15 5.85
C LYS A 934 17.99 -34.34 4.88
N ARG A 935 17.43 -33.28 4.29
CA ARG A 935 18.12 -32.38 3.35
C ARG A 935 17.94 -30.95 3.81
N ILE A 936 19.00 -30.17 3.73
CA ILE A 936 18.91 -28.71 3.86
C ILE A 936 19.06 -28.05 2.50
N ALA A 937 18.53 -26.85 2.36
CA ALA A 937 18.87 -25.96 1.26
C ALA A 937 19.30 -24.59 1.82
N VAL A 938 20.42 -24.08 1.31
CA VAL A 938 20.95 -22.76 1.62
C VAL A 938 20.80 -21.89 0.39
N LYS A 939 20.05 -20.80 0.50
CA LYS A 939 19.93 -19.77 -0.54
C LYS A 939 20.70 -18.53 -0.09
N VAL A 940 21.47 -17.94 -1.01
CA VAL A 940 22.22 -16.70 -0.81
C VAL A 940 21.72 -15.66 -1.81
N VAL A 941 21.58 -14.41 -1.35
CA VAL A 941 21.20 -13.25 -2.17
C VAL A 941 22.33 -12.24 -2.15
N ASP A 942 22.85 -11.89 -3.33
CA ASP A 942 23.90 -10.88 -3.46
C ASP A 942 23.35 -9.45 -3.43
N PHE A 943 24.26 -8.46 -3.38
CA PHE A 943 23.85 -7.04 -3.41
C PHE A 943 23.27 -6.58 -4.75
N ARG A 944 23.32 -7.37 -5.84
CA ARG A 944 22.64 -7.10 -7.12
C ARG A 944 21.27 -7.79 -7.22
N GLY A 945 20.84 -8.53 -6.19
CA GLY A 945 19.58 -9.29 -6.20
C GLY A 945 19.65 -10.63 -6.94
N ASN A 946 20.85 -11.14 -7.24
CA ASN A 946 21.01 -12.51 -7.74
C ASN A 946 20.79 -13.51 -6.61
N GLU A 947 20.02 -14.56 -6.88
CA GLU A 947 19.82 -15.67 -5.95
C GLU A 947 20.59 -16.91 -6.43
N VAL A 948 21.37 -17.52 -5.54
CA VAL A 948 22.03 -18.81 -5.77
C VAL A 948 21.69 -19.76 -4.62
N MET A 949 21.64 -21.07 -4.91
CA MET A 949 21.23 -22.08 -3.92
C MET A 949 22.11 -23.33 -3.97
N GLN A 950 22.37 -23.91 -2.81
CA GLN A 950 23.00 -25.22 -2.67
C GLN A 950 22.11 -26.14 -1.80
N VAL A 951 22.03 -27.41 -2.15
CA VAL A 951 21.27 -28.44 -1.41
C VAL A 951 22.26 -29.45 -0.83
N VAL A 952 22.18 -29.73 0.47
CA VAL A 952 23.09 -30.64 1.17
C VAL A 952 22.30 -31.75 1.86
N LYS A 953 22.73 -33.00 1.68
CA LYS A 953 22.19 -34.17 2.40
C LYS A 953 22.87 -34.29 3.76
N LEU A 954 22.10 -34.46 4.82
CA LEU A 954 22.62 -34.74 6.16
C LEU A 954 22.98 -36.23 6.24
N GLN A 955 24.18 -36.56 6.69
CA GLN A 955 24.63 -37.96 6.82
C GLN A 955 24.03 -38.62 8.06
N GLU A 956 23.76 -39.93 7.97
CA GLU A 956 23.33 -40.74 9.11
C GLU A 956 24.52 -41.15 9.97
N SER A 957 24.31 -41.16 11.29
CA SER A 957 25.29 -41.56 12.31
C SER A 957 25.54 -43.08 12.32
N GLY A 958 25.98 -43.67 11.20
CA GLY A 958 25.92 -45.12 11.03
C GLY A 958 26.74 -45.80 9.92
N ASP A 959 27.65 -45.11 9.22
CA ASP A 959 28.44 -45.73 8.13
C ASP A 959 29.96 -45.51 8.27
N THR A 960 30.56 -46.09 9.30
CA THR A 960 32.02 -46.26 9.39
C THR A 960 32.47 -47.49 8.61
N TYR A 961 32.79 -47.32 7.32
CA TYR A 961 33.61 -48.26 6.55
C TYR A 961 35.00 -47.66 6.30
N GLY A 962 36.04 -48.48 6.49
CA GLY A 962 37.45 -48.17 6.22
C GLY A 962 38.09 -49.15 5.26
#